data_AF-A0A2R4X1B9-F1
#
_entry.id   AF-A0A2R4X1B9-F1
#
_cell.length_a   1.000
_cell.length_b   1.000
_cell.length_c   1.000
_cell.angle_alpha   90.00
_cell.angle_beta   90.00
_cell.angle_gamma   90.00
#
_symmetry.space_group_name_H-M   'P 1'
#
loop_
_entity.id
_entity.type
_entity.pdbx_description
1 polymer ?
#
loop_
_entity_poly.entity_id
_entity_poly.type
_entity_poly.pdbx_seq_one_letter_code
_entity_poly.pdbx_strand_id
1 'polypeptide(L)'
;MSEKNTAADGGTGVNGSVNRRTFLKTSGAAGAMAVGLGAGFAGTAAGGLAEFSELSVDAQNRIVRDDTGEVFKIRGLNVPDPKRMAITEQMRGKTMKGLINMITDNTNGWHPRAIRLPAQPTDIGEHPNGNTGPTWEEFAPEVIENETNEFMTMDRRLMRPAQPDEYPNGAFTRDQLETYLEEYYDPIVEHCKDRGVYCIVDFHRHWHEQPPGDGEGSGPTGMGPEGDAEAENHLPYDSPYTLYWAYNEYYGEDEPASWGYVDQKFRNNMDAGYVSQEMIDSGDTPYTQWQVNQDLVDEALMFWDVVAERYADKEHVIFEPYNEPTAPGIWGPVEDYGANKLKPLWDVFVEDFATPLIDKIREYTTDKHIMMGVPGWCQGTQGVHWREFPDDNLSVVWHNYAGHEASKQENWLNDECIGQGCWEPEESQGLQNAMDVHPVSVTEFGWQDPEYTMDELGEEVNISKWLQGSTAGKGSTKEYGRPMMEAIETDDRISWVAWCADARWLPTMFRADFKLQEGNFELTNGSFYETPESEFPVNCEDMPCDWKLWQNPNMGQHVKDVLAEYKGDNVPFETTELDGGTGGGSFGEDATDPDGDGLYEDVNGNEQIDFPDVNALFQNTSNTDDTRFDFDEDGDVDLDDVLTLFEMV
;
A
#
# COMPACT_ATOMS: atom_id res chain seq x y z
N MET A 1 -7.31 -2.08 76.57
CA MET A 1 -6.37 -1.56 77.60
C MET A 1 -4.97 -1.66 77.02
N SER A 2 -4.18 -0.58 77.16
CA SER A 2 -2.76 -0.34 76.78
C SER A 2 -2.36 -0.55 75.30
N GLU A 3 -2.09 0.51 74.52
CA GLU A 3 -0.89 1.40 74.49
C GLU A 3 0.20 0.83 73.56
N LYS A 4 0.45 1.36 72.35
CA LYS A 4 1.13 2.62 71.90
C LYS A 4 2.66 2.66 72.06
N ASN A 5 3.28 3.21 70.99
CA ASN A 5 4.63 3.80 70.81
C ASN A 5 5.76 2.84 70.37
N THR A 6 6.72 3.19 69.48
CA THR A 6 7.02 4.36 68.62
C THR A 6 8.13 3.96 67.61
N ALA A 7 8.27 4.78 66.56
CA ALA A 7 9.19 4.78 65.41
C ALA A 7 10.70 4.51 65.62
N ALA A 8 11.40 4.04 64.56
CA ALA A 8 12.47 4.77 63.84
C ALA A 8 13.08 3.95 62.66
N ASP A 9 12.96 4.53 61.46
CA ASP A 9 13.95 4.79 60.38
C ASP A 9 14.86 3.71 59.72
N GLY A 10 15.02 3.84 58.39
CA GLY A 10 16.07 3.21 57.56
C GLY A 10 15.59 2.62 56.21
N GLY A 11 15.86 3.32 55.09
CA GLY A 11 15.48 3.00 53.69
C GLY A 11 16.05 1.68 53.11
N THR A 12 15.81 1.28 51.87
CA THR A 12 15.56 1.96 50.58
C THR A 12 14.96 0.96 49.58
N GLY A 13 14.15 1.41 48.60
CA GLY A 13 13.79 0.57 47.44
C GLY A 13 12.57 1.11 46.68
N VAL A 14 12.80 1.54 45.46
CA VAL A 14 11.98 2.40 44.60
C VAL A 14 10.75 1.67 44.05
N ASN A 15 9.61 2.36 44.06
CA ASN A 15 8.39 2.03 43.33
C ASN A 15 7.89 3.35 42.72
N GLY A 16 7.59 3.39 41.43
CA GLY A 16 7.32 4.66 40.72
C GLY A 16 6.46 4.51 39.49
N SER A 17 5.19 4.14 39.66
CA SER A 17 4.10 4.45 38.73
C SER A 17 3.93 5.97 38.61
N VAL A 18 4.03 6.54 37.41
CA VAL A 18 3.82 7.98 37.19
C VAL A 18 2.50 8.22 36.44
N ASN A 19 1.63 8.99 37.09
CA ASN A 19 0.30 9.41 36.64
C ASN A 19 0.36 10.59 35.66
N ARG A 20 -0.52 10.54 34.64
CA ARG A 20 -0.80 11.50 33.55
C ARG A 20 -1.25 12.92 33.98
N ARG A 21 -0.52 13.67 34.82
CA ARG A 21 -0.99 15.01 35.26
C ARG A 21 0.02 16.17 35.38
N THR A 22 1.22 16.08 34.79
CA THR A 22 2.21 17.17 34.92
C THR A 22 3.02 17.47 33.65
N PHE A 23 2.37 17.73 32.50
CA PHE A 23 3.09 18.25 31.32
C PHE A 23 2.61 19.62 30.79
N LEU A 24 1.50 20.19 31.27
CA LEU A 24 0.95 21.45 30.73
C LEU A 24 1.33 22.74 31.49
N LYS A 25 2.56 22.86 32.01
CA LYS A 25 2.96 24.09 32.76
C LYS A 25 4.42 24.53 32.60
N THR A 26 4.97 24.60 31.39
CA THR A 26 6.07 25.55 31.13
C THR A 26 6.20 25.86 29.64
N SER A 27 5.54 26.92 29.18
CA SER A 27 5.99 27.79 28.06
C SER A 27 4.95 28.89 27.85
N GLY A 28 5.07 29.95 28.63
CA GLY A 28 4.27 31.15 28.47
C GLY A 28 4.95 32.29 29.21
N ALA A 29 5.72 33.12 28.48
CA ALA A 29 5.80 34.58 28.65
C ALA A 29 7.00 35.20 27.90
N ALA A 30 6.77 35.63 26.66
CA ALA A 30 7.24 36.91 26.07
C ALA A 30 6.63 37.01 24.67
N GLY A 31 5.83 38.00 24.26
CA GLY A 31 5.24 39.18 24.88
C GLY A 31 4.30 39.80 23.83
N ALA A 32 3.12 40.26 24.25
CA ALA A 32 2.08 40.80 23.38
C ALA A 32 2.36 42.26 22.93
N MET A 33 1.97 42.60 21.69
CA MET A 33 1.40 43.88 21.17
C MET A 33 1.43 43.82 19.62
N ALA A 34 0.48 44.28 18.80
CA ALA A 34 -0.79 44.98 18.96
C ALA A 34 -1.58 44.85 17.63
N VAL A 35 -2.91 44.90 17.70
CA VAL A 35 -3.82 44.98 16.53
C VAL A 35 -3.71 46.37 15.88
N GLY A 36 -3.50 46.42 14.56
CA GLY A 36 -3.53 47.65 13.77
C GLY A 36 -3.66 47.39 12.26
N LEU A 37 -4.66 48.02 11.65
CA LEU A 37 -5.01 47.99 10.23
C LEU A 37 -3.90 48.55 9.31
N GLY A 38 -3.66 47.88 8.18
CA GLY A 38 -3.34 48.51 6.90
C GLY A 38 -1.87 48.59 6.46
N ALA A 39 -1.68 48.29 5.17
CA ALA A 39 -0.54 48.55 4.29
C ALA A 39 0.62 47.53 4.30
N GLY A 40 0.58 46.65 3.29
CA GLY A 40 1.67 46.44 2.34
C GLY A 40 3.00 45.96 2.90
N PHE A 41 3.17 44.64 2.94
CA PHE A 41 4.46 44.02 2.68
C PHE A 41 4.31 43.20 1.41
N ALA A 42 4.71 43.81 0.29
CA ALA A 42 5.14 43.07 -0.89
C ALA A 42 6.53 42.51 -0.53
N GLY A 43 6.54 41.30 0.03
CA GLY A 43 7.70 40.42 -0.02
C GLY A 43 7.48 39.52 -1.23
N THR A 44 8.37 39.59 -2.21
CA THR A 44 8.53 38.56 -3.23
C THR A 44 8.86 37.25 -2.50
N ALA A 45 7.86 36.39 -2.34
CA ALA A 45 8.07 35.01 -1.99
C ALA A 45 8.75 34.36 -3.20
N ALA A 46 10.01 33.99 -3.06
CA ALA A 46 10.57 32.93 -3.89
C ALA A 46 9.78 31.67 -3.48
N GLY A 47 8.89 31.21 -4.35
CA GLY A 47 8.04 30.05 -4.10
C GLY A 47 8.87 28.79 -4.08
N GLY A 48 9.33 28.39 -2.89
CA GLY A 48 9.74 27.02 -2.64
C GLY A 48 8.50 26.15 -2.51
N LEU A 49 8.57 24.89 -2.98
CA LEU A 49 7.63 23.86 -2.55
C LEU A 49 7.53 23.93 -1.02
N ALA A 50 6.32 24.07 -0.49
CA ALA A 50 6.17 24.06 0.95
C ALA A 50 6.72 22.75 1.51
N GLU A 51 7.50 22.87 2.59
CA GLU A 51 8.31 21.75 3.09
C GLU A 51 7.40 20.60 3.55
N PHE A 52 7.87 19.37 3.31
CA PHE A 52 7.25 18.20 3.91
C PHE A 52 7.24 18.37 5.43
N SER A 53 6.25 17.76 6.07
CA SER A 53 6.20 17.65 7.52
C SER A 53 6.00 16.20 7.86
N GLU A 54 6.57 15.77 8.97
CA GLU A 54 6.13 14.55 9.63
C GLU A 54 4.62 14.61 9.87
N LEU A 55 4.01 13.43 9.84
CA LEU A 55 2.59 13.25 10.07
C LEU A 55 2.41 12.59 11.44
N SER A 56 1.52 13.14 12.25
CA SER A 56 1.10 12.57 13.52
C SER A 56 -0.38 12.26 13.57
N VAL A 57 -0.79 11.52 14.60
CA VAL A 57 -2.20 11.32 14.93
C VAL A 57 -2.60 12.23 16.08
N ASP A 58 -3.68 12.98 15.89
CA ASP A 58 -4.22 13.88 16.91
C ASP A 58 -5.17 13.18 17.90
N ALA A 59 -5.61 13.92 18.92
CA ALA A 59 -6.52 13.40 19.94
C ALA A 59 -7.97 13.13 19.44
N GLN A 60 -8.25 13.32 18.15
CA GLN A 60 -9.50 12.96 17.48
C GLN A 60 -9.27 11.82 16.48
N ASN A 61 -8.12 11.14 16.55
CA ASN A 61 -7.70 10.06 15.65
C ASN A 61 -7.66 10.49 14.17
N ARG A 62 -7.21 11.73 13.92
CA ARG A 62 -6.98 12.23 12.56
C ARG A 62 -5.50 12.31 12.30
N ILE A 63 -5.10 12.00 11.07
CA ILE A 63 -3.74 12.29 10.60
C ILE A 63 -3.62 13.81 10.44
N VAL A 64 -2.60 14.39 11.04
CA VAL A 64 -2.29 15.83 11.01
C VAL A 64 -0.84 16.06 10.65
N ARG A 65 -0.51 17.24 10.16
CA ARG A 65 0.89 17.67 10.05
C ARG A 65 1.44 18.12 11.40
N ASP A 66 2.68 17.77 11.70
CA ASP A 66 3.34 18.18 12.94
C ASP A 66 3.64 19.68 13.03
N ASP A 67 3.97 20.30 11.89
CA ASP A 67 4.35 21.71 11.83
C ASP A 67 3.17 22.67 12.08
N THR A 68 1.98 22.33 11.59
CA THR A 68 0.77 23.17 11.67
C THR A 68 -0.31 22.63 12.60
N GLY A 69 -0.35 21.32 12.84
CA GLY A 69 -1.47 20.62 13.48
C GLY A 69 -2.74 20.56 12.62
N GLU A 70 -2.65 20.91 11.33
CA GLU A 70 -3.78 20.83 10.40
C GLU A 70 -4.00 19.39 9.94
N VAL A 71 -5.28 19.02 9.77
CA VAL A 71 -5.69 17.69 9.29
C VAL A 71 -5.15 17.46 7.88
N PHE A 72 -4.44 16.34 7.72
CA PHE A 72 -3.87 15.91 6.46
C PHE A 72 -4.46 14.58 6.03
N LYS A 73 -5.42 14.65 5.10
CA LYS A 73 -6.04 13.48 4.49
C LYS A 73 -5.22 13.03 3.29
N ILE A 74 -4.59 11.86 3.41
CA ILE A 74 -3.79 11.27 2.33
C ILE A 74 -4.75 10.77 1.25
N ARG A 75 -4.54 11.23 0.02
CA ARG A 75 -5.26 10.80 -1.18
C ARG A 75 -4.23 10.45 -2.23
N GLY A 76 -4.11 9.18 -2.61
CA GLY A 76 -2.96 8.72 -3.38
C GLY A 76 -3.26 7.66 -4.43
N LEU A 77 -2.18 7.22 -5.07
CA LEU A 77 -2.21 6.14 -6.06
C LEU A 77 -1.14 5.09 -5.74
N ASN A 78 -1.50 3.82 -5.86
CA ASN A 78 -0.55 2.72 -5.92
C ASN A 78 0.05 2.67 -7.32
N VAL A 79 1.35 2.44 -7.40
CA VAL A 79 2.05 2.07 -8.64
C VAL A 79 2.54 0.63 -8.52
N PRO A 80 2.97 -0.02 -9.62
CA PRO A 80 3.58 -1.34 -9.50
C PRO A 80 4.93 -1.30 -8.77
N ASP A 81 5.50 -2.47 -8.45
CA ASP A 81 6.83 -2.56 -7.84
C ASP A 81 7.90 -1.86 -8.74
N PRO A 82 8.79 -1.02 -8.19
CA PRO A 82 9.82 -0.31 -8.97
C PRO A 82 10.73 -1.20 -9.81
N LYS A 83 11.19 -2.34 -9.29
CA LYS A 83 12.00 -3.29 -10.04
C LYS A 83 11.16 -4.01 -11.08
N ARG A 84 9.92 -4.39 -10.75
CA ARG A 84 9.00 -4.97 -11.73
C ARG A 84 8.75 -4.02 -12.91
N MET A 85 8.54 -2.74 -12.64
CA MET A 85 8.39 -1.71 -13.67
C MET A 85 9.64 -1.62 -14.54
N ALA A 86 10.83 -1.58 -13.93
CA ALA A 86 12.09 -1.49 -14.67
C ALA A 86 12.29 -2.69 -15.61
N ILE A 87 12.09 -3.92 -15.13
CA ILE A 87 12.29 -5.13 -15.95
C ILE A 87 11.26 -5.26 -17.08
N THR A 88 10.06 -4.70 -16.89
CA THR A 88 8.96 -4.83 -17.87
C THR A 88 8.67 -3.53 -18.60
N GLU A 89 9.57 -2.54 -18.57
CA GLU A 89 9.32 -1.20 -19.09
C GLU A 89 8.98 -1.22 -20.59
N GLN A 90 9.58 -2.12 -21.36
CA GLN A 90 9.31 -2.27 -22.80
C GLN A 90 7.92 -2.86 -23.07
N MET A 91 7.45 -3.74 -22.18
CA MET A 91 6.09 -4.26 -22.24
C MET A 91 5.07 -3.23 -21.78
N ARG A 92 5.39 -2.45 -20.75
CA ARG A 92 4.49 -1.41 -20.23
C ARG A 92 4.50 -0.15 -21.09
N GLY A 93 5.60 0.10 -21.79
CA GLY A 93 5.79 1.31 -22.57
C GLY A 93 6.15 2.54 -21.76
N LYS A 94 6.55 2.40 -20.50
CA LYS A 94 6.77 3.54 -19.60
C LYS A 94 7.71 3.15 -18.48
N THR A 95 8.67 4.03 -18.20
CA THR A 95 9.52 3.90 -17.01
C THR A 95 8.73 4.25 -15.76
N MET A 96 9.21 3.83 -14.58
CA MET A 96 8.57 4.19 -13.30
C MET A 96 8.51 5.71 -13.09
N LYS A 97 9.61 6.44 -13.35
CA LYS A 97 9.62 7.92 -13.27
C LYS A 97 8.64 8.55 -14.26
N GLY A 98 8.54 8.00 -15.47
CA GLY A 98 7.57 8.45 -16.48
C GLY A 98 6.12 8.25 -16.03
N LEU A 99 5.82 7.13 -15.38
CA LEU A 99 4.51 6.88 -14.75
C LEU A 99 4.23 7.90 -13.65
N ILE A 100 5.15 8.09 -12.71
CA ILE A 100 4.96 9.03 -11.59
C ILE A 100 4.79 10.47 -12.12
N ASN A 101 5.60 10.89 -13.10
CA ASN A 101 5.44 12.20 -13.75
C ASN A 101 4.02 12.36 -14.31
N MET A 102 3.51 11.36 -15.02
CA MET A 102 2.18 11.39 -15.61
C MET A 102 1.07 11.50 -14.56
N ILE A 103 1.15 10.74 -13.47
CA ILE A 103 0.09 10.67 -12.44
C ILE A 103 0.24 11.70 -11.32
N THR A 104 1.26 12.55 -11.39
CA THR A 104 1.47 13.70 -10.48
C THR A 104 1.48 15.03 -11.25
N ASP A 105 1.07 15.03 -12.53
CA ASP A 105 0.98 16.22 -13.35
C ASP A 105 -0.28 17.03 -13.02
N ASN A 106 -0.09 18.06 -12.18
CA ASN A 106 -1.12 19.01 -11.78
C ASN A 106 -1.74 19.75 -12.97
N THR A 107 -0.99 20.00 -14.07
CA THR A 107 -1.50 20.69 -15.26
C THR A 107 -2.48 19.82 -16.05
N ASN A 108 -2.30 18.51 -15.97
CA ASN A 108 -3.20 17.51 -16.51
C ASN A 108 -4.25 17.04 -15.49
N GLY A 109 -4.46 17.78 -14.39
CA GLY A 109 -5.53 17.51 -13.42
C GLY A 109 -5.28 16.30 -12.51
N TRP A 110 -4.05 15.82 -12.38
CA TRP A 110 -3.68 14.86 -11.36
C TRP A 110 -3.22 15.59 -10.11
N HIS A 111 -3.81 15.27 -8.95
CA HIS A 111 -3.47 15.93 -7.69
C HIS A 111 -3.32 14.94 -6.52
N PRO A 112 -2.59 13.81 -6.65
CA PRO A 112 -2.32 12.96 -5.51
C PRO A 112 -1.48 13.68 -4.45
N ARG A 113 -1.57 13.19 -3.22
CA ARG A 113 -0.77 13.62 -2.06
C ARG A 113 0.30 12.60 -1.70
N ALA A 114 0.09 11.36 -2.07
CA ALA A 114 1.03 10.29 -1.87
C ALA A 114 1.05 9.33 -3.05
N ILE A 115 2.21 8.73 -3.28
CA ILE A 115 2.38 7.55 -4.12
C ILE A 115 2.80 6.40 -3.20
N ARG A 116 2.10 5.27 -3.31
CA ARG A 116 2.43 4.04 -2.59
C ARG A 116 3.29 3.14 -3.46
N LEU A 117 4.46 2.77 -2.93
CA LEU A 117 5.48 1.97 -3.59
C LEU A 117 5.48 0.56 -2.99
N PRO A 118 4.86 -0.43 -3.63
CA PRO A 118 4.87 -1.79 -3.12
C PRO A 118 6.24 -2.43 -3.34
N ALA A 119 6.97 -2.75 -2.27
CA ALA A 119 8.22 -3.50 -2.31
C ALA A 119 7.95 -5.00 -2.24
N GLN A 120 7.90 -5.69 -3.38
CA GLN A 120 7.50 -7.09 -3.44
C GLN A 120 8.66 -8.04 -3.10
N PRO A 121 8.49 -8.95 -2.14
CA PRO A 121 9.50 -9.97 -1.82
C PRO A 121 9.82 -10.91 -2.99
N THR A 122 8.84 -11.15 -3.85
CA THR A 122 9.01 -11.85 -5.14
C THR A 122 10.03 -11.12 -6.03
N ASP A 123 9.96 -9.79 -6.10
CA ASP A 123 10.81 -8.97 -6.96
C ASP A 123 12.19 -8.71 -6.34
N ILE A 124 12.23 -8.50 -5.03
CA ILE A 124 13.49 -8.38 -4.26
C ILE A 124 14.31 -9.66 -4.41
N GLY A 125 13.68 -10.82 -4.22
CA GLY A 125 14.32 -12.14 -4.30
C GLY A 125 14.44 -12.74 -5.71
N GLU A 126 13.91 -12.06 -6.73
CA GLU A 126 13.90 -12.48 -8.14
C GLU A 126 13.22 -13.83 -8.43
N HIS A 127 12.08 -14.06 -7.78
CA HIS A 127 11.33 -15.31 -7.90
C HIS A 127 10.48 -15.36 -9.19
N PRO A 128 10.18 -16.58 -9.71
CA PRO A 128 9.18 -16.76 -10.76
C PRO A 128 7.81 -16.16 -10.41
N ASN A 129 7.10 -15.67 -11.42
CA ASN A 129 5.72 -15.18 -11.29
C ASN A 129 4.72 -16.31 -11.05
N GLY A 130 3.63 -15.97 -10.35
CA GLY A 130 2.40 -16.76 -10.38
C GLY A 130 2.53 -18.18 -9.83
N ASN A 131 3.25 -18.37 -8.72
CA ASN A 131 3.28 -19.67 -8.08
C ASN A 131 3.22 -19.60 -6.55
N THR A 132 2.02 -19.30 -6.03
CA THR A 132 1.53 -20.01 -4.83
C THR A 132 0.22 -20.79 -5.04
N GLY A 133 -0.18 -21.08 -6.29
CA GLY A 133 -1.18 -22.12 -6.55
C GLY A 133 -1.60 -22.24 -8.02
N PRO A 134 -1.98 -23.45 -8.50
CA PRO A 134 -2.80 -23.56 -9.70
C PRO A 134 -4.23 -23.08 -9.40
N THR A 135 -4.93 -22.55 -10.40
CA THR A 135 -6.39 -22.34 -10.32
C THR A 135 -7.08 -23.71 -10.34
N TRP A 136 -7.98 -23.95 -9.38
CA TRP A 136 -8.68 -25.23 -9.20
C TRP A 136 -9.42 -25.70 -10.46
N GLU A 137 -9.92 -24.76 -11.27
CA GLU A 137 -10.70 -25.02 -12.48
C GLU A 137 -9.89 -25.68 -13.61
N GLU A 138 -8.57 -25.53 -13.65
CA GLU A 138 -7.72 -26.22 -14.63
C GLU A 138 -7.46 -27.69 -14.28
N PHE A 139 -7.73 -28.12 -13.03
CA PHE A 139 -7.25 -29.41 -12.52
C PHE A 139 -8.31 -30.48 -12.28
N ALA A 140 -9.62 -30.17 -12.30
CA ALA A 140 -10.61 -31.21 -12.04
C ALA A 140 -12.01 -30.97 -12.65
N PRO A 141 -12.22 -31.21 -13.96
CA PRO A 141 -13.56 -31.48 -14.45
C PRO A 141 -14.04 -32.91 -14.08
N GLU A 142 -13.13 -33.84 -13.76
CA GLU A 142 -13.44 -35.29 -13.70
C GLU A 142 -12.91 -36.05 -12.46
N VAL A 143 -12.28 -35.38 -11.49
CA VAL A 143 -11.58 -36.06 -10.37
C VAL A 143 -12.50 -36.27 -9.17
N ILE A 144 -13.45 -37.22 -9.27
CA ILE A 144 -14.19 -37.76 -8.10
C ILE A 144 -13.91 -39.25 -7.84
N GLU A 145 -13.20 -40.00 -8.70
CA GLU A 145 -12.99 -41.42 -8.42
C GLU A 145 -11.61 -41.94 -8.88
N ASN A 146 -10.71 -42.11 -7.90
CA ASN A 146 -9.52 -42.99 -7.87
C ASN A 146 -8.13 -42.34 -7.93
N GLU A 147 -7.45 -42.47 -6.79
CA GLU A 147 -6.03 -42.81 -6.59
C GLU A 147 -4.91 -41.91 -7.16
N THR A 148 -4.10 -41.40 -6.22
CA THR A 148 -2.70 -40.94 -6.34
C THR A 148 -2.46 -39.72 -7.22
N ASN A 149 -2.63 -38.54 -6.63
CA ASN A 149 -2.34 -37.26 -7.25
C ASN A 149 -0.82 -36.95 -7.16
N GLU A 150 -0.01 -37.51 -8.05
CA GLU A 150 1.44 -37.22 -8.14
C GLU A 150 1.74 -35.70 -8.28
N PHE A 151 0.78 -34.91 -8.78
CA PHE A 151 0.87 -33.45 -8.89
C PHE A 151 0.77 -32.70 -7.54
N MET A 152 0.02 -33.22 -6.56
CA MET A 152 -0.01 -32.66 -5.20
C MET A 152 1.32 -32.90 -4.46
N THR A 153 2.12 -33.86 -4.94
CA THR A 153 3.45 -34.20 -4.43
C THR A 153 4.59 -33.69 -5.31
N MET A 154 4.30 -32.96 -6.40
CA MET A 154 5.36 -32.32 -7.20
C MET A 154 6.04 -31.30 -6.32
N ASP A 155 7.33 -31.56 -6.08
CA ASP A 155 8.17 -30.83 -5.18
C ASP A 155 8.41 -29.40 -5.67
N ARG A 156 7.48 -28.48 -5.36
CA ARG A 156 7.64 -27.05 -5.64
C ARG A 156 8.87 -26.45 -4.91
N ARG A 157 9.58 -27.22 -4.04
CA ARG A 157 10.89 -26.85 -3.41
C ARG A 157 11.98 -26.69 -4.42
N LEU A 158 11.79 -27.27 -5.60
CA LEU A 158 12.73 -27.19 -6.70
C LEU A 158 12.55 -25.93 -7.56
N MET A 159 11.53 -25.11 -7.28
CA MET A 159 11.25 -23.85 -7.99
C MET A 159 11.61 -22.60 -7.17
N ARG A 160 12.05 -22.76 -5.92
CA ARG A 160 12.59 -21.65 -5.12
C ARG A 160 14.11 -21.54 -5.36
N PRO A 161 14.66 -20.34 -5.53
CA PRO A 161 16.08 -20.08 -5.31
C PRO A 161 16.50 -20.56 -3.91
N ALA A 162 17.82 -20.75 -3.71
CA ALA A 162 18.35 -21.09 -2.40
C ALA A 162 17.88 -20.07 -1.35
N GLN A 163 17.33 -20.57 -0.24
CA GLN A 163 16.79 -19.73 0.83
C GLN A 163 17.92 -19.24 1.75
N PRO A 164 17.76 -18.10 2.44
CA PRO A 164 18.75 -17.62 3.40
C PRO A 164 18.98 -18.64 4.52
N ASP A 165 20.24 -18.89 4.89
CA ASP A 165 20.56 -19.82 5.99
C ASP A 165 20.02 -19.34 7.35
N GLU A 166 19.82 -18.02 7.53
CA GLU A 166 19.40 -17.39 8.79
C GLU A 166 17.89 -17.56 9.06
N TYR A 167 17.07 -17.49 8.01
CA TYR A 167 15.62 -17.73 8.04
C TYR A 167 15.25 -18.51 6.76
N PRO A 168 15.24 -19.85 6.82
CA PRO A 168 15.25 -20.75 5.66
C PRO A 168 13.95 -20.72 4.83
N ASN A 169 12.95 -19.96 5.26
CA ASN A 169 11.69 -19.77 4.56
C ASN A 169 11.51 -18.34 4.01
N GLY A 170 12.48 -17.44 4.18
CA GLY A 170 12.39 -16.08 3.65
C GLY A 170 12.62 -16.00 2.14
N ALA A 171 11.86 -15.13 1.49
CA ALA A 171 11.93 -14.83 0.08
C ALA A 171 13.26 -14.16 -0.33
N PHE A 172 13.92 -13.38 0.52
CA PHE A 172 15.12 -12.66 0.08
C PHE A 172 16.17 -12.49 1.17
N THR A 173 17.42 -12.32 0.73
CA THR A 173 18.57 -11.99 1.59
C THR A 173 18.69 -10.49 1.81
N ARG A 174 19.42 -10.07 2.85
CA ARG A 174 19.77 -8.66 3.06
C ARG A 174 20.50 -8.06 1.85
N ASP A 175 21.46 -8.76 1.27
CA ASP A 175 22.22 -8.25 0.10
C ASP A 175 21.32 -8.01 -1.12
N GLN A 176 20.32 -8.89 -1.34
CA GLN A 176 19.31 -8.69 -2.38
C GLN A 176 18.42 -7.47 -2.09
N LEU A 177 18.02 -7.27 -0.83
CA LEU A 177 17.25 -6.10 -0.42
C LEU A 177 18.06 -4.81 -0.64
N GLU A 178 19.30 -4.75 -0.18
CA GLU A 178 20.16 -3.56 -0.34
C GLU A 178 20.35 -3.21 -1.82
N THR A 179 20.62 -4.22 -2.67
CA THR A 179 20.74 -4.02 -4.13
C THR A 179 19.43 -3.53 -4.74
N TYR A 180 18.31 -4.14 -4.38
CA TYR A 180 16.97 -3.72 -4.83
C TYR A 180 16.69 -2.25 -4.46
N LEU A 181 16.99 -1.86 -3.21
CA LEU A 181 16.77 -0.51 -2.72
C LEU A 181 17.63 0.50 -3.47
N GLU A 182 18.93 0.23 -3.60
CA GLU A 182 19.88 1.14 -4.27
C GLU A 182 19.57 1.33 -5.76
N GLU A 183 19.27 0.24 -6.48
CA GLU A 183 19.11 0.30 -7.93
C GLU A 183 17.72 0.76 -8.37
N TYR A 184 16.67 0.38 -7.64
CA TYR A 184 15.29 0.54 -8.12
C TYR A 184 14.40 1.37 -7.20
N TYR A 185 14.60 1.33 -5.88
CA TYR A 185 13.65 1.91 -4.93
C TYR A 185 14.03 3.35 -4.52
N ASP A 186 15.28 3.57 -4.10
CA ASP A 186 15.81 4.89 -3.72
C ASP A 186 15.58 5.97 -4.78
N PRO A 187 15.85 5.72 -6.09
CA PRO A 187 15.63 6.73 -7.11
C PRO A 187 14.16 7.14 -7.24
N ILE A 188 13.22 6.29 -6.81
CA ILE A 188 11.78 6.51 -6.90
C ILE A 188 11.26 7.18 -5.64
N VAL A 189 11.79 6.84 -4.46
CA VAL A 189 11.54 7.55 -3.20
C VAL A 189 11.97 9.02 -3.32
N GLU A 190 13.14 9.32 -3.88
CA GLU A 190 13.56 10.69 -4.14
C GLU A 190 12.71 11.36 -5.22
N HIS A 191 12.33 10.62 -6.27
CA HIS A 191 11.46 11.18 -7.30
C HIS A 191 10.09 11.61 -6.76
N CYS A 192 9.53 10.90 -5.76
CA CYS A 192 8.30 11.33 -5.09
C CYS A 192 8.48 12.70 -4.40
N LYS A 193 9.62 12.91 -3.74
CA LYS A 193 9.97 14.20 -3.13
C LYS A 193 10.06 15.31 -4.17
N ASP A 194 10.74 15.06 -5.29
CA ASP A 194 10.87 16.02 -6.40
C ASP A 194 9.51 16.36 -7.02
N ARG A 195 8.57 15.41 -7.00
CA ARG A 195 7.19 15.59 -7.43
C ARG A 195 6.26 16.18 -6.36
N GLY A 196 6.78 16.52 -5.18
CA GLY A 196 5.99 17.13 -4.10
C GLY A 196 4.87 16.23 -3.59
N VAL A 197 5.12 14.92 -3.50
CA VAL A 197 4.17 13.93 -2.97
C VAL A 197 4.85 13.06 -1.92
N TYR A 198 4.11 12.66 -0.89
CA TYR A 198 4.60 11.69 0.07
C TYR A 198 4.84 10.33 -0.60
N CYS A 199 5.79 9.57 -0.10
CA CYS A 199 6.09 8.23 -0.52
C CYS A 199 5.68 7.25 0.59
N ILE A 200 4.69 6.39 0.33
CA ILE A 200 4.36 5.30 1.24
C ILE A 200 5.24 4.11 0.86
N VAL A 201 6.16 3.75 1.76
CA VAL A 201 7.03 2.59 1.64
C VAL A 201 6.29 1.40 2.22
N ASP A 202 5.85 0.53 1.33
CA ASP A 202 5.05 -0.63 1.66
C ASP A 202 5.88 -1.91 1.54
N PHE A 203 6.05 -2.62 2.65
CA PHE A 203 6.51 -3.99 2.59
C PHE A 203 5.39 -4.86 2.03
N HIS A 204 5.38 -5.02 0.69
CA HIS A 204 4.28 -5.59 -0.09
C HIS A 204 4.20 -7.12 0.03
N ARG A 205 4.13 -7.57 1.27
CA ARG A 205 4.11 -8.95 1.68
C ARG A 205 2.67 -9.42 1.78
N HIS A 206 2.35 -10.37 0.93
CA HIS A 206 1.19 -11.26 1.01
C HIS A 206 1.75 -12.68 0.89
N TRP A 207 1.30 -13.67 1.68
CA TRP A 207 1.63 -15.06 1.36
C TRP A 207 0.37 -15.90 1.30
N HIS A 208 0.28 -16.62 0.18
CA HIS A 208 -0.81 -17.40 -0.37
C HIS A 208 -1.77 -16.68 -1.33
N GLU A 209 -1.68 -17.04 -2.63
CA GLU A 209 -2.69 -16.87 -3.68
C GLU A 209 -3.59 -18.12 -3.81
N GLN A 210 -4.18 -18.62 -2.72
CA GLN A 210 -5.46 -19.31 -2.93
C GLN A 210 -6.51 -18.22 -2.79
N PRO A 211 -7.29 -17.94 -3.84
CA PRO A 211 -8.48 -17.13 -3.65
C PRO A 211 -9.27 -17.81 -2.52
N PRO A 212 -9.89 -17.04 -1.61
CA PRO A 212 -10.87 -17.62 -0.72
C PRO A 212 -11.82 -18.43 -1.60
N GLY A 213 -12.14 -19.66 -1.16
CA GLY A 213 -13.00 -20.62 -1.84
C GLY A 213 -14.20 -19.97 -2.51
N ASP A 214 -14.83 -20.65 -3.48
CA ASP A 214 -15.83 -20.14 -4.43
C ASP A 214 -16.91 -19.18 -3.85
N GLY A 215 -17.10 -19.14 -2.54
CA GLY A 215 -17.95 -18.17 -1.84
C GLY A 215 -19.40 -18.62 -1.90
N GLU A 216 -19.65 -19.84 -2.36
CA GLU A 216 -20.96 -20.50 -2.27
C GLU A 216 -21.24 -21.05 -0.87
N GLY A 217 -20.35 -20.74 0.08
CA GLY A 217 -20.61 -20.90 1.49
C GLY A 217 -21.76 -20.00 1.96
N SER A 218 -23.00 -20.48 1.89
CA SER A 218 -24.19 -19.76 2.33
C SER A 218 -24.22 -19.52 3.86
N GLY A 219 -23.55 -18.46 4.31
CA GLY A 219 -23.64 -17.98 5.68
C GLY A 219 -22.86 -16.69 5.92
N PRO A 220 -23.32 -15.83 6.86
CA PRO A 220 -22.68 -14.55 7.21
C PRO A 220 -21.25 -14.68 7.77
N THR A 221 -20.73 -15.90 7.93
CA THR A 221 -19.40 -16.20 8.50
C THR A 221 -18.42 -16.83 7.48
N GLY A 222 -18.73 -16.85 6.18
CA GLY A 222 -17.91 -17.55 5.18
C GLY A 222 -17.92 -19.08 5.33
N MET A 223 -18.95 -19.64 5.99
CA MET A 223 -19.13 -21.09 6.16
C MET A 223 -20.39 -21.53 5.42
N GLY A 224 -20.23 -22.50 4.52
CA GLY A 224 -21.36 -23.03 3.76
C GLY A 224 -22.40 -23.79 4.58
N PRO A 225 -23.56 -24.07 3.96
CA PRO A 225 -24.64 -24.81 4.61
C PRO A 225 -24.26 -26.27 4.88
N GLU A 226 -23.16 -26.75 4.28
CA GLU A 226 -22.58 -28.08 4.48
C GLU A 226 -21.38 -28.09 5.46
N GLY A 227 -20.99 -26.94 6.02
CA GLY A 227 -19.99 -26.88 7.09
C GLY A 227 -18.52 -26.99 6.66
N ASP A 228 -18.24 -26.90 5.37
CA ASP A 228 -16.88 -26.84 4.85
C ASP A 228 -16.39 -25.39 4.81
N ALA A 229 -15.39 -25.10 5.64
CA ALA A 229 -14.62 -23.87 5.61
C ALA A 229 -13.67 -23.95 4.41
N GLU A 230 -14.18 -23.69 3.21
CA GLU A 230 -13.38 -23.76 1.98
C GLU A 230 -12.38 -22.58 1.85
N ALA A 231 -12.61 -21.46 2.56
CA ALA A 231 -11.80 -20.25 2.38
C ALA A 231 -10.32 -20.35 2.85
N GLU A 232 -9.98 -21.23 3.80
CA GLU A 232 -8.61 -21.33 4.36
C GLU A 232 -7.95 -22.71 4.15
N ASN A 233 -8.63 -23.68 3.54
CA ASN A 233 -8.31 -25.12 3.65
C ASN A 233 -7.66 -25.79 2.43
N HIS A 234 -7.26 -25.06 1.38
CA HIS A 234 -6.99 -25.70 0.08
C HIS A 234 -5.53 -26.13 -0.21
N LEU A 235 -4.58 -25.98 0.73
CA LEU A 235 -3.26 -26.60 0.60
C LEU A 235 -3.02 -27.67 1.70
N PRO A 236 -2.29 -28.76 1.38
CA PRO A 236 -1.77 -29.68 2.39
C PRO A 236 -0.94 -28.93 3.45
N TYR A 237 -1.29 -29.13 4.72
CA TYR A 237 -0.67 -28.48 5.89
C TYR A 237 0.79 -28.88 6.11
N ASP A 238 1.25 -29.99 5.52
CA ASP A 238 2.63 -30.46 5.53
C ASP A 238 3.50 -29.83 4.43
N SER A 239 2.95 -28.84 3.72
CA SER A 239 3.65 -28.15 2.65
C SER A 239 4.51 -27.02 3.22
N PRO A 240 5.84 -27.01 3.00
CA PRO A 240 6.68 -25.84 3.25
C PRO A 240 6.33 -24.62 2.36
N TYR A 241 5.20 -24.70 1.64
CA TYR A 241 4.55 -23.65 0.85
C TYR A 241 3.37 -22.97 1.55
N THR A 242 3.06 -23.31 2.79
CA THR A 242 2.00 -22.63 3.55
C THR A 242 2.59 -21.90 4.76
N LEU A 243 3.13 -20.70 4.54
CA LEU A 243 3.63 -19.82 5.60
C LEU A 243 2.52 -18.84 5.94
N TYR A 244 1.59 -19.29 6.77
CA TYR A 244 0.70 -18.40 7.51
C TYR A 244 1.52 -17.47 8.41
N TRP A 245 1.02 -16.26 8.69
CA TRP A 245 1.69 -15.33 9.61
C TRP A 245 1.73 -15.88 11.04
N ALA A 246 0.79 -16.76 11.38
CA ALA A 246 0.78 -17.57 12.60
C ALA A 246 0.21 -18.96 12.32
N TYR A 247 0.43 -19.89 13.24
CA TYR A 247 -0.15 -21.23 13.20
C TYR A 247 -0.58 -21.68 14.58
N ASN A 248 -1.44 -22.69 14.63
CA ASN A 248 -1.90 -23.25 15.89
C ASN A 248 -1.08 -24.48 16.31
N GLU A 249 -0.38 -24.40 17.43
CA GLU A 249 0.51 -25.48 17.91
C GLU A 249 -0.25 -26.65 18.57
N TYR A 250 -1.53 -26.47 18.94
CA TYR A 250 -2.31 -27.51 19.64
C TYR A 250 -2.37 -28.82 18.85
N TYR A 251 -2.37 -28.73 17.51
CA TYR A 251 -2.43 -29.86 16.60
C TYR A 251 -1.05 -30.41 16.22
N GLY A 252 0.03 -29.82 16.75
CA GLY A 252 1.42 -30.23 16.56
C GLY A 252 2.16 -29.38 15.52
N GLU A 253 3.50 -29.38 15.62
CA GLU A 253 4.40 -28.67 14.70
C GLU A 253 4.46 -29.30 13.30
N ASP A 254 4.14 -30.59 13.18
CA ASP A 254 4.11 -31.32 11.89
C ASP A 254 2.78 -31.16 11.14
N GLU A 255 1.71 -30.72 11.83
CA GLU A 255 0.37 -30.45 11.28
C GLU A 255 -0.19 -29.12 11.83
N PRO A 256 0.52 -27.99 11.63
CA PRO A 256 0.09 -26.68 12.12
C PRO A 256 -1.26 -26.30 11.52
N ALA A 257 -2.20 -25.81 12.34
CA ALA A 257 -3.56 -25.54 11.89
C ALA A 257 -3.85 -24.05 11.65
N SER A 258 -4.64 -23.76 10.61
CA SER A 258 -5.25 -22.46 10.34
C SER A 258 -6.43 -22.17 11.27
N TRP A 259 -6.90 -20.93 11.31
CA TRP A 259 -8.07 -20.54 12.10
C TRP A 259 -9.32 -21.34 11.72
N GLY A 260 -9.62 -21.44 10.43
CA GLY A 260 -10.74 -22.19 9.90
C GLY A 260 -10.69 -23.67 10.31
N TYR A 261 -9.51 -24.27 10.30
CA TYR A 261 -9.32 -25.65 10.77
C TYR A 261 -9.56 -25.80 12.27
N VAL A 262 -8.98 -24.91 13.09
CA VAL A 262 -9.16 -24.91 14.54
C VAL A 262 -10.64 -24.79 14.91
N ASP A 263 -11.35 -23.81 14.35
CA ASP A 263 -12.76 -23.63 14.64
C ASP A 263 -13.57 -24.84 14.14
N GLN A 264 -13.35 -25.34 12.92
CA GLN A 264 -14.11 -26.48 12.39
C GLN A 264 -13.90 -27.74 13.24
N LYS A 265 -12.65 -28.11 13.56
CA LYS A 265 -12.35 -29.34 14.31
C LYS A 265 -12.78 -29.25 15.76
N PHE A 266 -12.58 -28.11 16.41
CA PHE A 266 -12.90 -27.98 17.82
C PHE A 266 -14.41 -27.80 18.04
N ARG A 267 -15.07 -26.95 17.23
CA ARG A 267 -16.52 -26.68 17.32
C ARG A 267 -17.36 -27.92 17.02
N ASN A 268 -17.00 -28.70 16.00
CA ASN A 268 -17.75 -29.91 15.65
C ASN A 268 -17.70 -31.01 16.74
N ASN A 269 -16.83 -30.85 17.74
CA ASN A 269 -16.72 -31.74 18.89
C ASN A 269 -17.39 -31.17 20.16
N MET A 270 -18.07 -30.02 20.09
CA MET A 270 -18.72 -29.36 21.22
C MET A 270 -20.23 -29.13 20.97
N ASP A 271 -21.03 -29.12 22.04
CA ASP A 271 -22.40 -28.60 21.97
C ASP A 271 -22.36 -27.10 21.61
N ALA A 272 -23.31 -26.66 20.79
CA ALA A 272 -23.35 -25.33 20.14
C ALA A 272 -23.33 -24.08 21.07
N GLY A 273 -23.17 -24.24 22.39
CA GLY A 273 -23.13 -23.14 23.36
C GLY A 273 -21.96 -23.20 24.35
N TYR A 274 -20.85 -23.86 24.00
CA TYR A 274 -19.84 -24.28 24.98
C TYR A 274 -18.43 -23.66 24.85
N VAL A 275 -18.25 -22.50 24.21
CA VAL A 275 -17.00 -21.73 24.40
C VAL A 275 -17.29 -20.55 25.33
N SER A 276 -16.89 -20.69 26.58
CA SER A 276 -17.06 -19.65 27.60
C SER A 276 -15.79 -18.85 27.80
N GLN A 277 -15.92 -17.63 28.33
CA GLN A 277 -14.76 -16.83 28.75
C GLN A 277 -13.87 -17.63 29.72
N GLU A 278 -14.44 -18.41 30.63
CA GLU A 278 -13.70 -19.27 31.58
C GLU A 278 -12.80 -20.30 30.88
N MET A 279 -13.20 -20.80 29.70
CA MET A 279 -12.39 -21.73 28.92
C MET A 279 -11.24 -21.02 28.22
N ILE A 280 -11.48 -19.85 27.64
CA ILE A 280 -10.40 -19.03 27.07
C ILE A 280 -9.41 -18.62 28.16
N ASP A 281 -9.93 -18.16 29.31
CA ASP A 281 -9.14 -17.79 30.49
C ASP A 281 -8.33 -18.97 31.07
N SER A 282 -8.72 -20.22 30.77
CA SER A 282 -7.97 -21.40 31.19
C SER A 282 -6.66 -21.58 30.43
N GLY A 283 -6.53 -21.01 29.22
CA GLY A 283 -5.37 -21.14 28.34
C GLY A 283 -5.18 -22.53 27.69
N ASP A 284 -5.94 -23.54 28.14
CA ASP A 284 -5.81 -24.94 27.71
C ASP A 284 -6.76 -25.27 26.53
N THR A 285 -7.00 -24.32 25.62
CA THR A 285 -7.85 -24.53 24.45
C THR A 285 -7.07 -24.35 23.16
N PRO A 286 -7.47 -24.98 22.04
CA PRO A 286 -6.86 -24.69 20.75
C PRO A 286 -6.94 -23.21 20.38
N TYR A 287 -8.01 -22.50 20.77
CA TYR A 287 -8.16 -21.07 20.47
C TYR A 287 -7.07 -20.17 21.08
N THR A 288 -6.34 -20.64 22.09
CA THR A 288 -5.32 -19.86 22.80
C THR A 288 -3.88 -20.28 22.47
N GLN A 289 -3.69 -21.27 21.58
CA GLN A 289 -2.39 -21.87 21.28
C GLN A 289 -1.89 -21.46 19.89
N TRP A 290 -1.77 -20.15 19.68
CA TRP A 290 -1.25 -19.55 18.46
C TRP A 290 0.23 -19.20 18.63
N GLN A 291 1.01 -19.43 17.57
CA GLN A 291 2.41 -19.03 17.48
C GLN A 291 2.65 -18.32 16.16
N VAL A 292 3.39 -17.23 16.18
CA VAL A 292 3.82 -16.56 14.96
C VAL A 292 4.79 -17.44 14.18
N ASN A 293 4.77 -17.27 12.86
CA ASN A 293 5.78 -17.85 12.00
C ASN A 293 7.07 -17.04 12.11
N GLN A 294 8.03 -17.56 12.87
CA GLN A 294 9.24 -16.81 13.18
C GLN A 294 10.07 -16.46 11.94
N ASP A 295 10.12 -17.32 10.92
CA ASP A 295 10.86 -17.01 9.70
C ASP A 295 10.27 -15.81 8.94
N LEU A 296 8.94 -15.64 8.97
CA LEU A 296 8.27 -14.48 8.38
C LEU A 296 8.50 -13.21 9.21
N VAL A 297 8.45 -13.34 10.54
CA VAL A 297 8.76 -12.22 11.44
C VAL A 297 10.21 -11.78 11.25
N ASP A 298 11.16 -12.71 11.19
CA ASP A 298 12.58 -12.42 11.00
C ASP A 298 12.87 -11.78 9.63
N GLU A 299 12.21 -12.23 8.56
CA GLU A 299 12.26 -11.58 7.25
C GLU A 299 11.77 -10.13 7.31
N ALA A 300 10.60 -9.89 7.91
CA ALA A 300 10.01 -8.56 8.03
C ALA A 300 10.86 -7.64 8.93
N LEU A 301 11.40 -8.17 10.03
CA LEU A 301 12.33 -7.45 10.90
C LEU A 301 13.61 -7.08 10.15
N MET A 302 14.16 -7.99 9.33
CA MET A 302 15.33 -7.71 8.50
C MET A 302 15.03 -6.62 7.46
N PHE A 303 13.84 -6.65 6.82
CA PHE A 303 13.40 -5.60 5.93
C PHE A 303 13.38 -4.25 6.63
N TRP A 304 12.72 -4.15 7.79
CA TRP A 304 12.59 -2.89 8.53
C TRP A 304 13.88 -2.42 9.18
N ASP A 305 14.79 -3.32 9.55
CA ASP A 305 16.14 -2.96 10.01
C ASP A 305 16.92 -2.16 8.95
N VAL A 306 16.79 -2.55 7.67
CA VAL A 306 17.42 -1.85 6.55
C VAL A 306 16.62 -0.62 6.12
N VAL A 307 15.31 -0.78 5.91
CA VAL A 307 14.45 0.24 5.29
C VAL A 307 14.14 1.39 6.24
N ALA A 308 13.87 1.11 7.52
CA ALA A 308 13.64 2.18 8.50
C ALA A 308 14.91 3.00 8.73
N GLU A 309 16.09 2.35 8.83
CA GLU A 309 17.38 3.05 8.94
C GLU A 309 17.59 3.98 7.74
N ARG A 310 17.37 3.46 6.53
CA ARG A 310 17.64 4.16 5.27
C ARG A 310 16.74 5.38 5.05
N TYR A 311 15.52 5.38 5.58
CA TYR A 311 14.52 6.44 5.33
C TYR A 311 14.04 7.19 6.58
N ALA A 312 14.63 6.93 7.75
CA ALA A 312 14.23 7.55 9.02
C ALA A 312 14.24 9.10 8.99
N ASP A 313 15.14 9.71 8.24
CA ASP A 313 15.33 11.16 8.15
C ASP A 313 14.60 11.82 6.97
N LYS A 314 13.82 11.05 6.19
CA LYS A 314 13.11 11.54 5.01
C LYS A 314 11.68 11.93 5.34
N GLU A 315 11.42 13.20 5.64
CA GLU A 315 10.10 13.75 6.05
C GLU A 315 8.94 13.42 5.10
N HIS A 316 9.22 13.17 3.81
CA HIS A 316 8.22 12.79 2.83
C HIS A 316 7.84 11.30 2.83
N VAL A 317 8.48 10.48 3.68
CA VAL A 317 8.27 9.03 3.73
C VAL A 317 7.30 8.64 4.84
N ILE A 318 6.39 7.72 4.51
CA ILE A 318 5.43 7.06 5.42
C ILE A 318 5.72 5.55 5.37
N PHE A 319 5.59 4.84 6.48
CA PHE A 319 5.88 3.41 6.55
C PHE A 319 4.62 2.56 6.67
N GLU A 320 4.52 1.53 5.83
CA GLU A 320 3.48 0.50 5.91
C GLU A 320 4.14 -0.85 6.20
N PRO A 321 4.20 -1.30 7.47
CA PRO A 321 5.07 -2.39 7.91
C PRO A 321 4.83 -3.73 7.24
N TYR A 322 3.60 -3.97 6.80
CA TYR A 322 3.19 -5.22 6.20
C TYR A 322 1.87 -5.01 5.45
N ASN A 323 1.89 -5.21 4.13
CA ASN A 323 0.74 -5.01 3.24
C ASN A 323 -0.52 -5.78 3.66
N GLU A 324 -0.47 -7.11 3.64
CA GLU A 324 -1.65 -7.95 3.87
C GLU A 324 -1.28 -9.18 4.71
N PRO A 325 -1.38 -9.10 6.04
CA PRO A 325 -1.37 -10.30 6.87
C PRO A 325 -2.57 -11.17 6.46
N THR A 326 -2.30 -12.30 5.80
CA THR A 326 -3.33 -13.10 5.14
C THR A 326 -4.01 -14.04 6.14
N ALA A 327 -3.50 -15.26 6.26
CA ALA A 327 -4.01 -16.29 7.14
C ALA A 327 -3.04 -16.57 8.31
N PRO A 328 -3.56 -16.94 9.50
CA PRO A 328 -4.97 -17.08 9.85
C PRO A 328 -5.73 -15.75 9.80
N GLY A 329 -6.90 -15.73 9.17
CA GLY A 329 -7.63 -14.51 8.90
C GLY A 329 -8.60 -14.14 10.02
N ILE A 330 -8.91 -12.84 10.11
CA ILE A 330 -9.97 -12.33 11.00
C ILE A 330 -11.06 -11.73 10.12
N TRP A 331 -12.14 -12.49 9.95
CA TRP A 331 -13.28 -12.14 9.10
C TRP A 331 -14.48 -11.79 9.97
N GLY A 332 -15.26 -10.78 9.59
CA GLY A 332 -16.53 -10.48 10.25
C GLY A 332 -17.79 -10.81 9.43
N PRO A 333 -18.98 -10.38 9.90
CA PRO A 333 -19.23 -10.10 11.30
C PRO A 333 -18.99 -11.35 12.16
N VAL A 334 -18.52 -11.15 13.39
CA VAL A 334 -18.15 -12.19 14.33
C VAL A 334 -19.32 -12.43 15.29
N GLU A 335 -20.06 -13.51 15.10
CA GLU A 335 -21.30 -13.74 15.86
C GLU A 335 -21.07 -14.28 17.30
N ASP A 336 -21.85 -13.77 18.27
CA ASP A 336 -21.96 -14.28 19.64
C ASP A 336 -20.60 -14.53 20.34
N TYR A 337 -20.28 -15.80 20.64
CA TYR A 337 -19.04 -16.20 21.30
C TYR A 337 -17.83 -16.19 20.36
N GLY A 338 -18.02 -15.88 19.07
CA GLY A 338 -16.97 -15.82 18.05
C GLY A 338 -15.84 -14.86 18.44
N ALA A 339 -16.17 -13.71 19.02
CA ALA A 339 -15.19 -12.72 19.44
C ALA A 339 -14.24 -13.29 20.50
N ASN A 340 -14.76 -14.04 21.48
CA ASN A 340 -13.94 -14.66 22.52
C ASN A 340 -12.96 -15.70 21.97
N LYS A 341 -13.29 -16.33 20.85
CA LYS A 341 -12.40 -17.30 20.21
C LYS A 341 -11.30 -16.60 19.38
N LEU A 342 -11.59 -15.45 18.78
CA LEU A 342 -10.67 -14.69 17.93
C LEU A 342 -9.74 -13.77 18.72
N LYS A 343 -10.16 -13.28 19.90
CA LYS A 343 -9.35 -12.41 20.77
C LYS A 343 -7.94 -12.95 21.02
N PRO A 344 -7.71 -14.22 21.38
CA PRO A 344 -6.35 -14.71 21.58
C PRO A 344 -5.49 -14.70 20.31
N LEU A 345 -6.09 -14.95 19.14
CA LEU A 345 -5.38 -14.84 17.87
C LEU A 345 -4.99 -13.38 17.59
N TRP A 346 -5.90 -12.44 17.85
CA TRP A 346 -5.61 -11.01 17.74
C TRP A 346 -4.56 -10.54 18.76
N ASP A 347 -4.59 -11.06 19.99
CA ASP A 347 -3.56 -10.78 20.99
C ASP A 347 -2.18 -11.21 20.50
N VAL A 348 -2.05 -12.42 19.93
CA VAL A 348 -0.80 -12.89 19.31
C VAL A 348 -0.40 -12.03 18.11
N PHE A 349 -1.36 -11.61 17.28
CA PHE A 349 -1.07 -10.68 16.19
C PHE A 349 -0.48 -9.36 16.71
N VAL A 350 -1.12 -8.73 17.71
CA VAL A 350 -0.63 -7.47 18.25
C VAL A 350 0.71 -7.66 18.97
N GLU A 351 0.81 -8.60 19.90
CA GLU A 351 1.98 -8.78 20.76
C GLU A 351 3.21 -9.34 20.03
N ASP A 352 3.03 -10.39 19.23
CA ASP A 352 4.13 -11.19 18.71
C ASP A 352 4.42 -10.93 17.22
N PHE A 353 3.50 -10.27 16.50
CA PHE A 353 3.69 -9.95 15.08
C PHE A 353 3.82 -8.44 14.83
N ALA A 354 2.81 -7.64 15.18
CA ALA A 354 2.78 -6.21 14.87
C ALA A 354 3.72 -5.40 15.77
N THR A 355 3.73 -5.65 17.08
CA THR A 355 4.58 -4.91 18.04
C THR A 355 6.07 -5.01 17.69
N PRO A 356 6.64 -6.19 17.38
CA PRO A 356 8.05 -6.27 16.98
C PRO A 356 8.39 -5.44 15.73
N LEU A 357 7.50 -5.39 14.74
CA LEU A 357 7.73 -4.59 13.53
C LEU A 357 7.66 -3.09 13.83
N ILE A 358 6.68 -2.66 14.63
CA ILE A 358 6.56 -1.28 15.10
C ILE A 358 7.81 -0.89 15.90
N ASP A 359 8.19 -1.69 16.90
CA ASP A 359 9.36 -1.45 17.75
C ASP A 359 10.64 -1.36 16.91
N LYS A 360 10.81 -2.24 15.92
CA LYS A 360 11.95 -2.21 14.99
C LYS A 360 12.02 -0.90 14.21
N ILE A 361 10.90 -0.39 13.69
CA ILE A 361 10.86 0.93 13.04
C ILE A 361 11.21 2.04 14.04
N ARG A 362 10.65 1.96 15.27
CA ARG A 362 10.88 2.95 16.34
C ARG A 362 12.30 2.98 16.87
N GLU A 363 13.13 1.97 16.62
CA GLU A 363 14.58 2.02 16.89
C GLU A 363 15.29 3.11 16.07
N TYR A 364 14.79 3.43 14.87
CA TYR A 364 15.41 4.38 13.95
C TYR A 364 14.72 5.73 13.91
N THR A 365 13.41 5.78 14.17
CA THR A 365 12.62 7.02 14.10
C THR A 365 11.43 7.02 15.05
N THR A 366 11.26 8.10 15.80
CA THR A 366 10.15 8.24 16.75
C THR A 366 8.89 8.85 16.15
N ASP A 367 9.01 9.51 15.00
CA ASP A 367 8.00 10.48 14.55
C ASP A 367 7.34 10.09 13.22
N LYS A 368 7.86 9.08 12.49
CA LYS A 368 7.23 8.61 11.24
C LYS A 368 5.82 8.07 11.48
N HIS A 369 4.85 8.47 10.68
CA HIS A 369 3.54 7.85 10.67
C HIS A 369 3.64 6.40 10.18
N ILE A 370 3.01 5.46 10.91
CA ILE A 370 2.94 4.04 10.55
C ILE A 370 1.53 3.70 10.06
N MET A 371 1.42 2.92 8.98
CA MET A 371 0.17 2.35 8.45
C MET A 371 0.19 0.83 8.65
N MET A 372 -0.46 0.31 9.69
CA MET A 372 -0.33 -1.11 10.05
C MET A 372 -1.47 -1.98 9.48
N GLY A 373 -1.11 -2.96 8.65
CA GLY A 373 -1.97 -4.04 8.16
C GLY A 373 -2.62 -4.87 9.27
N VAL A 374 -3.79 -5.45 8.99
CA VAL A 374 -4.51 -6.34 9.92
C VAL A 374 -4.78 -7.71 9.29
N PRO A 375 -4.93 -8.80 10.08
CA PRO A 375 -5.18 -10.13 9.55
C PRO A 375 -6.41 -10.21 8.68
N GLY A 376 -6.31 -11.10 7.71
CA GLY A 376 -7.32 -11.38 6.73
C GLY A 376 -7.33 -10.38 5.58
N TRP A 377 -6.23 -10.22 4.85
CA TRP A 377 -6.13 -9.27 3.72
C TRP A 377 -6.64 -7.87 4.10
N CYS A 378 -6.22 -7.41 5.28
CA CYS A 378 -6.63 -6.14 5.86
C CYS A 378 -8.15 -5.97 6.00
N GLN A 379 -8.91 -7.05 6.25
CA GLN A 379 -10.35 -7.00 6.56
C GLN A 379 -10.65 -6.97 8.07
N GLY A 380 -9.74 -7.43 8.92
CA GLY A 380 -9.96 -7.65 10.36
C GLY A 380 -9.91 -6.40 11.25
N THR A 381 -10.39 -5.24 10.78
CA THR A 381 -10.27 -3.96 11.49
C THR A 381 -10.95 -3.94 12.86
N GLN A 382 -11.96 -4.78 13.08
CA GLN A 382 -12.66 -4.90 14.36
C GLN A 382 -11.75 -5.36 15.51
N GLY A 383 -10.62 -6.02 15.20
CA GLY A 383 -9.67 -6.49 16.20
C GLY A 383 -9.16 -5.38 17.12
N VAL A 384 -9.02 -4.16 16.60
CA VAL A 384 -8.48 -3.02 17.37
C VAL A 384 -9.35 -2.63 18.57
N HIS A 385 -10.63 -3.03 18.62
CA HIS A 385 -11.48 -2.87 19.80
C HIS A 385 -11.14 -3.81 20.94
N TRP A 386 -10.67 -5.00 20.60
CA TRP A 386 -10.26 -5.98 21.60
C TRP A 386 -8.93 -5.57 22.20
N ARG A 387 -8.03 -5.06 21.35
CA ARG A 387 -6.73 -4.54 21.75
C ARG A 387 -6.17 -3.59 20.71
N GLU A 388 -5.85 -2.37 21.15
CA GLU A 388 -5.22 -1.32 20.34
C GLU A 388 -3.75 -1.68 20.05
N PHE A 389 -3.20 -1.12 18.96
CA PHE A 389 -1.76 -1.22 18.71
C PHE A 389 -0.98 -0.38 19.72
N PRO A 390 0.25 -0.76 20.09
CA PRO A 390 1.03 -0.05 21.11
C PRO A 390 1.75 1.20 20.56
N ASP A 391 1.15 1.93 19.62
CA ASP A 391 1.71 3.14 19.02
C ASP A 391 0.63 4.20 18.83
N ASP A 392 0.87 5.39 19.39
CA ASP A 392 -0.07 6.51 19.29
C ASP A 392 0.02 7.22 17.92
N ASN A 393 1.09 7.04 17.14
CA ASN A 393 1.31 7.64 15.83
C ASN A 393 1.18 6.61 14.68
N LEU A 394 -0.01 6.04 14.57
CA LEU A 394 -0.32 4.96 13.63
C LEU A 394 -1.76 5.06 13.11
N SER A 395 -1.96 4.67 11.85
CA SER A 395 -3.26 4.33 11.28
C SER A 395 -3.41 2.83 11.02
N VAL A 396 -4.65 2.35 11.12
CA VAL A 396 -5.01 0.97 10.78
C VAL A 396 -5.23 0.89 9.27
N VAL A 397 -4.58 -0.06 8.62
CA VAL A 397 -4.77 -0.31 7.19
C VAL A 397 -6.02 -1.17 6.97
N TRP A 398 -6.79 -0.79 5.96
CA TRP A 398 -7.94 -1.57 5.49
C TRP A 398 -7.94 -1.64 3.97
N HIS A 399 -8.06 -2.83 3.41
CA HIS A 399 -8.22 -2.99 1.96
C HIS A 399 -9.69 -3.22 1.66
N ASN A 400 -10.21 -2.71 0.55
CA ASN A 400 -11.59 -3.00 0.20
C ASN A 400 -11.82 -2.99 -1.29
N TYR A 401 -12.43 -4.06 -1.79
CA TYR A 401 -12.76 -4.20 -3.20
C TYR A 401 -14.26 -4.45 -3.37
N ALA A 402 -14.76 -4.29 -4.60
CA ALA A 402 -16.18 -4.36 -4.91
C ALA A 402 -16.85 -5.69 -4.52
N GLY A 403 -16.08 -6.78 -4.45
CA GLY A 403 -16.55 -8.11 -4.06
C GLY A 403 -16.50 -8.40 -2.55
N HIS A 404 -15.97 -7.50 -1.73
CA HIS A 404 -15.94 -7.68 -0.27
C HIS A 404 -17.33 -7.46 0.34
N GLU A 405 -17.57 -8.08 1.50
CA GLU A 405 -18.90 -8.13 2.10
C GLU A 405 -19.44 -6.75 2.48
N ALA A 406 -18.60 -5.89 3.07
CA ALA A 406 -18.93 -4.49 3.34
C ALA A 406 -19.41 -3.75 2.07
N SER A 407 -18.82 -4.05 0.91
CA SER A 407 -19.16 -3.46 -0.39
C SER A 407 -20.46 -3.99 -0.96
N LYS A 408 -20.72 -5.29 -0.83
CA LYS A 408 -22.00 -5.89 -1.26
C LYS A 408 -23.17 -5.26 -0.52
N GLN A 409 -22.95 -4.93 0.74
CA GLN A 409 -23.90 -4.33 1.66
C GLN A 409 -23.95 -2.79 1.61
N GLU A 410 -22.99 -2.15 0.93
CA GLU A 410 -22.82 -0.68 0.93
C GLU A 410 -22.72 -0.10 2.36
N ASN A 411 -22.10 -0.85 3.27
CA ASN A 411 -22.06 -0.55 4.71
C ASN A 411 -20.61 -0.42 5.23
N TRP A 412 -19.75 0.30 4.51
CA TRP A 412 -18.33 0.43 4.84
C TRP A 412 -18.07 1.14 6.18
N LEU A 413 -18.88 2.15 6.51
CA LEU A 413 -18.84 2.81 7.82
C LEU A 413 -19.60 2.03 8.89
N ASN A 414 -20.26 0.92 8.55
CA ASN A 414 -21.04 0.13 9.50
C ASN A 414 -22.14 0.96 10.23
N ASP A 415 -22.79 1.88 9.50
CA ASP A 415 -23.86 2.72 10.00
C ASP A 415 -25.23 2.03 9.98
N GLU A 416 -25.35 0.96 9.19
CA GLU A 416 -26.58 0.18 9.03
C GLU A 416 -26.53 -1.12 9.85
N CYS A 417 -27.61 -1.42 10.57
CA CYS A 417 -27.78 -2.74 11.20
C CYS A 417 -28.13 -3.78 10.14
N ILE A 418 -27.22 -4.74 9.89
CA ILE A 418 -27.38 -5.80 8.90
C ILE A 418 -27.48 -7.17 9.60
N GLY A 419 -28.61 -7.86 9.41
CA GLY A 419 -28.88 -9.20 9.97
C GLY A 419 -29.95 -9.23 11.08
N GLN A 420 -30.24 -10.43 11.62
CA GLN A 420 -31.14 -10.58 12.78
C GLN A 420 -30.34 -10.40 14.08
N GLY A 421 -30.68 -9.37 14.87
CA GLY A 421 -30.10 -9.17 16.21
C GLY A 421 -28.83 -8.31 16.23
N CYS A 422 -28.85 -7.17 15.52
CA CYS A 422 -27.80 -6.14 15.41
C CYS A 422 -26.51 -6.41 16.19
N TRP A 423 -25.44 -6.74 15.46
CA TRP A 423 -24.08 -6.91 15.97
C TRP A 423 -23.64 -5.72 16.81
N GLU A 424 -22.97 -6.01 17.92
CA GLU A 424 -22.28 -4.95 18.66
C GLU A 424 -21.12 -4.39 17.80
N PRO A 425 -20.70 -3.15 18.03
CA PRO A 425 -19.59 -2.53 17.29
C PRO A 425 -18.33 -3.40 17.19
N GLU A 426 -17.96 -4.12 18.25
CA GLU A 426 -16.81 -5.04 18.26
C GLU A 426 -17.01 -6.35 17.45
N GLU A 427 -18.20 -6.58 16.90
CA GLU A 427 -18.58 -7.79 16.15
C GLU A 427 -18.73 -7.52 14.64
N SER A 428 -18.86 -6.27 14.20
CA SER A 428 -19.14 -5.90 12.81
C SER A 428 -17.89 -5.67 11.95
N GLN A 429 -17.96 -5.98 10.64
CA GLN A 429 -16.97 -5.49 9.66
C GLN A 429 -17.22 -4.02 9.33
N GLY A 430 -16.17 -3.24 9.09
CA GLY A 430 -16.25 -1.85 8.65
C GLY A 430 -15.28 -0.92 9.39
N LEU A 431 -15.38 0.39 9.12
CA LEU A 431 -14.38 1.36 9.56
C LEU A 431 -14.71 2.10 10.85
N GLN A 432 -15.99 2.37 11.14
CA GLN A 432 -16.38 3.34 12.18
C GLN A 432 -15.74 3.07 13.53
N ASN A 433 -15.66 1.80 13.92
CA ASN A 433 -15.18 1.47 15.24
C ASN A 433 -13.65 1.57 15.27
N ALA A 434 -12.95 1.11 14.23
CA ALA A 434 -11.50 1.28 14.16
C ALA A 434 -11.09 2.75 14.27
N MET A 435 -11.87 3.65 13.67
CA MET A 435 -11.69 5.11 13.76
C MET A 435 -11.87 5.71 15.16
N ASP A 436 -12.49 5.00 16.10
CA ASP A 436 -12.59 5.43 17.50
C ASP A 436 -11.30 5.16 18.28
N VAL A 437 -10.39 4.35 17.71
CA VAL A 437 -9.10 3.99 18.31
C VAL A 437 -7.94 4.61 17.53
N HIS A 438 -7.89 4.41 16.21
CA HIS A 438 -6.84 4.89 15.32
C HIS A 438 -7.45 5.44 14.02
N PRO A 439 -6.83 6.43 13.34
CA PRO A 439 -7.22 6.75 11.96
C PRO A 439 -7.18 5.51 11.07
N VAL A 440 -7.93 5.53 9.98
CA VAL A 440 -7.93 4.46 8.98
C VAL A 440 -7.19 4.92 7.73
N SER A 441 -6.39 4.04 7.15
CA SER A 441 -5.78 4.23 5.83
C SER A 441 -6.23 3.12 4.89
N VAL A 442 -7.05 3.48 3.90
CA VAL A 442 -7.47 2.58 2.84
C VAL A 442 -6.38 2.51 1.78
N THR A 443 -5.32 1.73 2.03
CA THR A 443 -4.14 1.72 1.16
C THR A 443 -4.35 0.94 -0.13
N GLU A 444 -5.43 0.16 -0.24
CA GLU A 444 -5.88 -0.44 -1.50
C GLU A 444 -7.41 -0.53 -1.63
N PHE A 445 -7.88 -0.05 -2.78
CA PHE A 445 -9.23 -0.29 -3.29
C PHE A 445 -9.26 -0.02 -4.81
N GLY A 446 -10.13 -0.71 -5.53
CA GLY A 446 -10.28 -0.52 -6.96
C GLY A 446 -11.47 -1.27 -7.53
N TRP A 447 -11.84 -0.96 -8.77
CA TRP A 447 -12.90 -1.67 -9.48
C TRP A 447 -12.70 -1.63 -10.98
N GLN A 448 -13.18 -2.68 -11.63
CA GLN A 448 -13.18 -2.79 -13.07
C GLN A 448 -14.35 -3.68 -13.50
N ASP A 449 -15.17 -3.16 -14.40
CA ASP A 449 -16.32 -3.83 -14.98
C ASP A 449 -15.85 -4.78 -16.09
N PRO A 450 -16.08 -6.10 -15.93
CA PRO A 450 -15.56 -7.10 -16.87
C PRO A 450 -16.25 -7.05 -18.23
N GLU A 451 -17.55 -6.73 -18.28
CA GLU A 451 -18.34 -6.67 -19.52
C GLU A 451 -17.88 -5.50 -20.38
N TYR A 452 -17.78 -4.31 -19.79
CA TYR A 452 -17.26 -3.12 -20.46
C TYR A 452 -15.80 -3.29 -20.88
N THR A 453 -14.97 -3.87 -20.03
CA THR A 453 -13.55 -4.13 -20.35
C THR A 453 -13.43 -5.04 -21.57
N MET A 454 -14.19 -6.14 -21.60
CA MET A 454 -14.22 -7.07 -22.73
C MET A 454 -14.72 -6.39 -24.01
N ASP A 455 -15.76 -5.56 -23.92
CA ASP A 455 -16.29 -4.82 -25.08
C ASP A 455 -15.27 -3.83 -25.66
N GLU A 456 -14.50 -3.15 -24.80
CA GLU A 456 -13.49 -2.18 -25.23
C GLU A 456 -12.20 -2.82 -25.77
N LEU A 457 -11.76 -3.95 -25.20
CA LEU A 457 -10.54 -4.65 -25.65
C LEU A 457 -10.81 -5.66 -26.78
N GLY A 458 -12.03 -6.18 -26.87
CA GLY A 458 -12.42 -7.23 -27.81
C GLY A 458 -11.92 -8.64 -27.42
N GLU A 459 -11.51 -8.83 -26.17
CA GLU A 459 -11.04 -10.10 -25.60
C GLU A 459 -11.45 -10.22 -24.12
N GLU A 460 -11.62 -11.45 -23.64
CA GLU A 460 -11.96 -11.70 -22.24
C GLU A 460 -10.79 -11.35 -21.33
N VAL A 461 -11.08 -10.62 -20.25
CA VAL A 461 -10.13 -10.35 -19.17
C VAL A 461 -10.60 -11.10 -17.94
N ASN A 462 -9.73 -11.94 -17.39
CA ASN A 462 -10.02 -12.67 -16.16
C ASN A 462 -9.79 -11.76 -14.95
N ILE A 463 -10.88 -11.18 -14.43
CA ILE A 463 -10.86 -10.35 -13.23
C ILE A 463 -11.39 -11.18 -12.07
N SER A 464 -10.61 -11.26 -10.98
CA SER A 464 -11.03 -11.97 -9.76
C SER A 464 -12.38 -11.45 -9.26
N LYS A 465 -13.25 -12.37 -8.80
CA LYS A 465 -14.58 -12.05 -8.22
C LYS A 465 -14.54 -11.02 -7.09
N TRP A 466 -13.42 -10.95 -6.37
CA TRP A 466 -13.19 -9.99 -5.28
C TRP A 466 -13.00 -8.57 -5.82
N LEU A 467 -12.33 -8.42 -6.97
CA LEU A 467 -12.02 -7.14 -7.61
C LEU A 467 -13.20 -6.61 -8.45
N GLN A 468 -13.91 -7.49 -9.17
CA GLN A 468 -15.03 -7.12 -10.06
C GLN A 468 -16.40 -7.06 -9.37
N GLY A 469 -16.51 -7.45 -8.09
CA GLY A 469 -17.79 -7.65 -7.42
C GLY A 469 -18.38 -9.03 -7.67
N SER A 470 -18.75 -9.75 -6.59
CA SER A 470 -19.29 -11.11 -6.69
C SER A 470 -20.74 -11.17 -7.19
N THR A 471 -21.36 -10.01 -7.45
CA THR A 471 -22.70 -9.88 -8.02
C THR A 471 -22.59 -9.08 -9.31
N ALA A 472 -23.11 -9.63 -10.41
CA ALA A 472 -23.12 -8.94 -11.70
C ALA A 472 -23.63 -7.50 -11.54
N GLY A 473 -22.83 -6.53 -12.00
CA GLY A 473 -23.14 -5.10 -11.91
C GLY A 473 -22.73 -4.39 -10.62
N LYS A 474 -21.98 -5.02 -9.69
CA LYS A 474 -21.43 -4.35 -8.49
C LYS A 474 -19.98 -3.83 -8.64
N GLY A 475 -19.27 -4.15 -9.73
CA GLY A 475 -17.89 -3.70 -10.00
C GLY A 475 -17.74 -2.41 -10.79
N SER A 476 -18.70 -1.49 -10.68
CA SER A 476 -18.80 -0.31 -11.54
C SER A 476 -18.69 0.99 -10.74
N THR A 477 -18.35 2.09 -11.41
CA THR A 477 -18.33 3.43 -10.82
C THR A 477 -19.66 3.82 -10.18
N LYS A 478 -20.80 3.34 -10.71
CA LYS A 478 -22.12 3.67 -10.16
C LYS A 478 -22.47 2.82 -8.93
N GLU A 479 -22.13 1.54 -8.94
CA GLU A 479 -22.56 0.59 -7.90
C GLU A 479 -21.55 0.41 -6.77
N TYR A 480 -20.27 0.69 -7.00
CA TYR A 480 -19.21 0.62 -5.99
C TYR A 480 -18.42 1.92 -5.89
N GLY A 481 -17.80 2.37 -6.98
CA GLY A 481 -16.80 3.44 -6.93
C GLY A 481 -17.32 4.71 -6.26
N ARG A 482 -18.42 5.28 -6.76
CA ARG A 482 -19.01 6.50 -6.20
C ARG A 482 -19.50 6.35 -4.75
N PRO A 483 -20.35 5.36 -4.39
CA PRO A 483 -20.82 5.25 -3.00
C PRO A 483 -19.68 4.96 -2.01
N MET A 484 -18.67 4.17 -2.39
CA MET A 484 -17.48 3.94 -1.58
C MET A 484 -16.68 5.23 -1.38
N MET A 485 -16.39 5.96 -2.47
CA MET A 485 -15.68 7.24 -2.39
C MET A 485 -16.45 8.27 -1.56
N GLU A 486 -17.78 8.38 -1.74
CA GLU A 486 -18.63 9.25 -0.92
C GLU A 486 -18.53 8.86 0.56
N ALA A 487 -18.55 7.57 0.90
CA ALA A 487 -18.42 7.09 2.28
C ALA A 487 -17.07 7.47 2.90
N ILE A 488 -15.94 7.13 2.27
CA ILE A 488 -14.62 7.40 2.83
C ILE A 488 -14.23 8.88 2.79
N GLU A 489 -14.85 9.68 1.92
CA GLU A 489 -14.63 11.13 1.90
C GLU A 489 -15.38 11.89 3.01
N THR A 490 -16.46 11.32 3.56
CA THR A 490 -17.26 12.01 4.60
C THR A 490 -16.56 12.21 5.94
N ASP A 491 -15.49 11.45 6.23
CA ASP A 491 -14.78 11.49 7.50
C ASP A 491 -13.28 11.82 7.32
N ASP A 492 -12.80 12.81 8.07
CA ASP A 492 -11.41 13.29 8.04
C ASP A 492 -10.42 12.31 8.70
N ARG A 493 -10.90 11.26 9.36
CA ARG A 493 -10.09 10.19 9.94
C ARG A 493 -9.70 9.10 8.94
N ILE A 494 -10.29 9.13 7.72
CA ILE A 494 -10.05 8.15 6.67
C ILE A 494 -9.15 8.75 5.61
N SER A 495 -8.00 8.15 5.39
CA SER A 495 -7.12 8.40 4.24
C SER A 495 -7.23 7.25 3.23
N TRP A 496 -6.83 7.46 1.98
CA TRP A 496 -6.92 6.42 0.96
C TRP A 496 -5.87 6.53 -0.17
N VAL A 497 -5.59 5.39 -0.79
CA VAL A 497 -4.72 5.23 -1.96
C VAL A 497 -5.37 4.24 -2.92
N ALA A 498 -5.65 4.65 -4.16
CA ALA A 498 -6.34 3.80 -5.13
C ALA A 498 -5.40 2.76 -5.76
N TRP A 499 -5.89 1.54 -6.00
CA TRP A 499 -5.18 0.44 -6.65
C TRP A 499 -5.73 0.18 -8.07
N CYS A 500 -4.93 0.14 -9.13
CA CYS A 500 -3.60 0.76 -9.21
C CYS A 500 -3.35 1.48 -10.55
N ALA A 501 -2.44 2.45 -10.49
CA ALA A 501 -1.97 3.24 -11.62
C ALA A 501 -1.05 2.39 -12.52
N ASP A 502 -1.63 1.42 -13.22
CA ASP A 502 -0.97 0.56 -14.19
C ASP A 502 -1.92 0.25 -15.36
N ALA A 503 -1.34 -0.28 -16.43
CA ALA A 503 -2.05 -0.85 -17.57
C ALA A 503 -2.08 -2.38 -17.57
N ARG A 504 -1.42 -3.05 -16.60
CA ARG A 504 -1.34 -4.52 -16.51
C ARG A 504 -1.89 -5.10 -15.21
N TRP A 505 -1.54 -4.54 -14.05
CA TRP A 505 -2.01 -5.04 -12.77
C TRP A 505 -3.48 -4.69 -12.53
N LEU A 506 -4.29 -5.71 -12.25
CA LEU A 506 -5.73 -5.58 -12.10
C LEU A 506 -6.14 -5.19 -10.66
N PRO A 507 -7.26 -4.48 -10.49
CA PRO A 507 -7.94 -3.70 -11.53
C PRO A 507 -7.04 -2.57 -12.06
N THR A 508 -7.04 -2.35 -13.36
CA THR A 508 -6.18 -1.33 -13.99
C THR A 508 -6.84 0.04 -14.00
N MET A 509 -6.09 1.12 -13.78
CA MET A 509 -6.58 2.49 -13.99
C MET A 509 -6.47 2.92 -15.45
N PHE A 510 -5.51 2.33 -16.17
CA PHE A 510 -5.23 2.64 -17.56
C PHE A 510 -5.46 1.43 -18.45
N ARG A 511 -5.81 1.69 -19.70
CA ARG A 511 -5.62 0.72 -20.78
C ARG A 511 -4.44 1.13 -21.63
N ALA A 512 -3.69 0.13 -22.06
CA ALA A 512 -2.76 0.27 -23.15
C ALA A 512 -3.55 0.43 -24.47
N ASP A 513 -3.25 1.47 -25.25
CA ASP A 513 -3.87 1.69 -26.56
C ASP A 513 -3.18 0.90 -27.69
N PHE A 514 -2.20 0.09 -27.32
CA PHE A 514 -1.58 -0.94 -28.13
C PHE A 514 -2.12 -2.30 -27.70
N LYS A 515 -2.15 -3.26 -28.62
CA LYS A 515 -2.34 -4.65 -28.21
C LYS A 515 -1.12 -5.05 -27.40
N LEU A 516 -1.32 -5.39 -26.13
CA LEU A 516 -0.31 -6.09 -25.34
C LEU A 516 0.09 -7.33 -26.16
N GLN A 517 1.29 -7.35 -26.74
CA GLN A 517 1.76 -8.49 -27.53
C GLN A 517 2.22 -9.63 -26.61
N GLU A 518 1.40 -9.96 -25.62
CA GLU A 518 1.66 -11.01 -24.64
C GLU A 518 1.34 -12.41 -25.16
N GLY A 519 0.68 -12.52 -26.32
CA GLY A 519 0.12 -13.77 -26.83
C GLY A 519 1.07 -14.99 -26.74
N ASN A 520 2.21 -14.98 -27.44
CA ASN A 520 3.19 -16.08 -27.39
C ASN A 520 4.38 -15.78 -26.46
N PHE A 521 4.28 -14.76 -25.61
CA PHE A 521 5.35 -14.41 -24.69
C PHE A 521 5.31 -15.39 -23.51
N GLU A 522 6.35 -16.22 -23.41
CA GLU A 522 6.52 -17.16 -22.31
C GLU A 522 7.75 -16.74 -21.49
N LEU A 523 7.59 -16.78 -20.17
CA LEU A 523 8.68 -16.49 -19.26
C LEU A 523 9.64 -17.67 -19.19
N THR A 524 10.94 -17.38 -19.22
CA THR A 524 11.98 -18.38 -18.94
C THR A 524 11.80 -18.88 -17.51
N ASN A 525 11.47 -20.17 -17.35
CA ASN A 525 11.18 -20.81 -16.06
C ASN A 525 10.11 -20.07 -15.21
N GLY A 526 9.20 -19.35 -15.86
CA GLY A 526 8.19 -18.54 -15.15
C GLY A 526 8.73 -17.25 -14.54
N SER A 527 10.01 -16.90 -14.72
CA SER A 527 10.65 -15.72 -14.10
C SER A 527 10.87 -14.58 -15.09
N PHE A 528 10.46 -13.36 -14.70
CA PHE A 528 10.86 -12.15 -15.42
C PHE A 528 12.37 -11.92 -15.38
N TYR A 529 13.04 -12.38 -14.33
CA TYR A 529 14.47 -12.12 -14.08
C TYR A 529 15.39 -13.09 -14.81
N GLU A 530 14.88 -14.27 -15.16
CA GLU A 530 15.60 -15.23 -16.01
C GLU A 530 15.30 -15.05 -17.51
N THR A 531 14.26 -14.30 -17.85
CA THR A 531 13.87 -14.05 -19.24
C THR A 531 14.83 -13.04 -19.87
N PRO A 532 15.49 -13.35 -21.00
CA PRO A 532 16.36 -12.40 -21.67
C PRO A 532 15.59 -11.15 -22.12
N GLU A 533 16.17 -9.96 -21.92
CA GLU A 533 15.55 -8.68 -22.30
C GLU A 533 15.05 -8.67 -23.75
N SER A 534 15.81 -9.28 -24.67
CA SER A 534 15.44 -9.38 -26.10
C SER A 534 14.18 -10.20 -26.39
N GLU A 535 13.67 -10.96 -25.43
CA GLU A 535 12.45 -11.76 -25.56
C GLU A 535 11.19 -11.00 -25.09
N PHE A 536 11.36 -9.88 -24.38
CA PHE A 536 10.24 -9.06 -23.96
C PHE A 536 9.56 -8.40 -25.17
N PRO A 537 8.22 -8.48 -25.29
CA PRO A 537 7.54 -7.81 -26.38
C PRO A 537 7.64 -6.30 -26.22
N VAL A 538 8.10 -5.63 -27.27
CA VAL A 538 8.11 -4.18 -27.39
C VAL A 538 6.74 -3.73 -27.89
N ASN A 539 6.01 -3.05 -27.03
CA ASN A 539 4.60 -2.76 -27.28
C ASN A 539 4.34 -1.41 -27.97
N CYS A 540 5.31 -0.49 -27.96
CA CYS A 540 5.38 0.64 -28.89
C CYS A 540 6.84 0.95 -29.26
N GLU A 541 7.05 1.46 -30.48
CA GLU A 541 8.39 1.77 -31.00
C GLU A 541 8.99 3.03 -30.35
N ASP A 542 8.14 4.01 -30.00
CA ASP A 542 8.55 5.28 -29.37
C ASP A 542 8.06 5.34 -27.91
N MET A 543 8.99 5.26 -26.95
CA MET A 543 8.67 5.46 -25.54
C MET A 543 8.62 6.96 -25.17
N PRO A 544 7.71 7.39 -24.28
CA PRO A 544 6.72 6.57 -23.57
C PRO A 544 5.45 6.31 -24.40
N CYS A 545 4.92 5.08 -24.34
CA CYS A 545 3.65 4.73 -24.97
C CYS A 545 2.49 5.53 -24.37
N ASP A 546 1.50 5.83 -25.20
CA ASP A 546 0.26 6.46 -24.76
C ASP A 546 -0.60 5.47 -23.95
N TRP A 547 -1.05 5.92 -22.77
CA TRP A 547 -1.92 5.17 -21.87
C TRP A 547 -3.21 5.94 -21.73
N LYS A 548 -4.34 5.29 -21.99
CA LYS A 548 -5.65 5.93 -21.86
C LYS A 548 -6.28 5.56 -20.53
N LEU A 549 -6.82 6.57 -19.85
CA LEU A 549 -7.64 6.33 -18.68
C LEU A 549 -8.89 5.55 -19.05
N TRP A 550 -9.16 4.53 -18.27
CA TRP A 550 -10.45 3.89 -18.30
C TRP A 550 -11.56 4.89 -17.96
N GLN A 551 -12.62 4.88 -18.77
CA GLN A 551 -13.81 5.69 -18.54
C GLN A 551 -14.83 4.90 -17.72
N ASN A 552 -15.90 5.57 -17.27
CA ASN A 552 -17.07 4.91 -16.68
C ASN A 552 -17.54 3.76 -17.58
N PRO A 553 -17.78 2.55 -17.05
CA PRO A 553 -17.89 2.15 -15.62
C PRO A 553 -16.62 1.80 -14.85
N ASN A 554 -15.44 1.87 -15.44
CA ASN A 554 -14.17 1.56 -14.79
C ASN A 554 -13.61 2.76 -13.99
N MET A 555 -12.64 2.51 -13.12
CA MET A 555 -12.22 3.48 -12.09
C MET A 555 -11.39 4.68 -12.58
N GLY A 556 -10.60 4.52 -13.65
CA GLY A 556 -9.49 5.43 -14.00
C GLY A 556 -9.85 6.92 -13.96
N GLN A 557 -10.77 7.34 -14.83
CA GLN A 557 -11.19 8.75 -14.91
C GLN A 557 -11.87 9.22 -13.61
N HIS A 558 -12.64 8.35 -12.95
CA HIS A 558 -13.35 8.73 -11.73
C HIS A 558 -12.40 9.05 -10.58
N VAL A 559 -11.38 8.22 -10.35
CA VAL A 559 -10.35 8.47 -9.33
C VAL A 559 -9.61 9.78 -9.61
N LYS A 560 -9.23 10.03 -10.88
CA LYS A 560 -8.61 11.30 -11.28
C LYS A 560 -9.50 12.50 -10.99
N ASP A 561 -10.80 12.40 -11.32
CA ASP A 561 -11.77 13.47 -11.07
C ASP A 561 -11.90 13.77 -9.57
N VAL A 562 -11.92 12.74 -8.71
CA VAL A 562 -11.98 12.93 -7.24
C VAL A 562 -10.71 13.59 -6.70
N LEU A 563 -9.52 13.19 -7.17
CA LEU A 563 -8.27 13.88 -6.82
C LEU A 563 -8.33 15.36 -7.20
N ALA A 564 -8.89 15.69 -8.37
CA ALA A 564 -9.03 17.06 -8.84
C ALA A 564 -10.08 17.86 -8.06
N GLU A 565 -11.17 17.23 -7.61
CA GLU A 565 -12.17 17.85 -6.73
C GLU A 565 -11.54 18.33 -5.42
N TYR A 566 -10.70 17.50 -4.81
CA TYR A 566 -10.07 17.77 -3.50
C TYR A 566 -8.66 18.39 -3.60
N LYS A 567 -8.30 18.95 -4.75
CA LYS A 567 -6.96 19.52 -4.96
C LYS A 567 -6.58 20.67 -4.02
N GLY A 568 -7.56 21.32 -3.39
CA GLY A 568 -7.35 22.46 -2.47
C GLY A 568 -7.49 22.11 -0.99
N ASP A 569 -7.83 20.87 -0.65
CA ASP A 569 -8.03 20.44 0.72
C ASP A 569 -6.70 20.32 1.46
N ASN A 570 -6.50 21.20 2.46
CA ASN A 570 -5.41 21.18 3.44
C ASN A 570 -4.06 20.77 2.84
N VAL A 571 -3.69 21.45 1.74
CA VAL A 571 -2.56 21.06 0.89
C VAL A 571 -1.23 21.45 1.55
N PRO A 572 -0.29 20.50 1.74
CA PRO A 572 1.08 20.77 2.16
C PRO A 572 1.85 21.64 1.21
N PHE A 573 1.63 21.41 -0.09
CA PHE A 573 2.36 22.00 -1.19
C PHE A 573 1.46 23.07 -1.79
N GLU A 574 1.98 24.25 -2.13
CA GLU A 574 1.17 25.11 -2.99
C GLU A 574 0.75 24.28 -4.20
N THR A 575 -0.49 24.43 -4.65
CA THR A 575 -0.81 24.11 -6.04
C THR A 575 -0.11 25.14 -6.92
N THR A 576 1.22 25.29 -6.79
CA THR A 576 2.03 25.55 -7.93
C THR A 576 1.62 24.46 -8.90
N GLU A 577 1.10 24.88 -10.05
CA GLU A 577 1.29 24.06 -11.23
C GLU A 577 2.73 23.55 -11.09
N LEU A 578 2.89 22.24 -10.88
CA LEU A 578 4.14 21.59 -11.22
C LEU A 578 4.14 21.64 -12.74
N ASP A 579 4.28 22.87 -13.19
CA ASP A 579 4.70 23.25 -14.49
C ASP A 579 5.88 22.32 -14.74
N GLY A 580 5.72 21.44 -15.71
CA GLY A 580 6.81 20.57 -16.10
C GLY A 580 7.90 21.50 -16.61
N GLY A 581 8.74 21.99 -15.69
CA GLY A 581 9.61 23.15 -15.87
C GLY A 581 9.16 24.12 -16.96
N THR A 582 8.18 24.99 -16.70
CA THR A 582 8.31 26.35 -17.24
C THR A 582 8.82 27.23 -16.11
N GLY A 583 10.15 27.24 -15.96
CA GLY A 583 10.80 28.52 -15.74
C GLY A 583 10.15 29.47 -16.73
N GLY A 584 9.41 30.45 -16.21
CA GLY A 584 8.58 31.35 -16.99
C GLY A 584 9.47 32.16 -17.91
N GLY A 585 9.78 31.55 -19.04
CA GLY A 585 10.38 32.06 -20.23
C GLY A 585 9.61 31.46 -21.37
N SER A 586 8.85 32.28 -22.09
CA SER A 586 8.49 31.89 -23.46
C SER A 586 9.80 31.51 -24.15
N PHE A 587 9.84 30.38 -24.85
CA PHE A 587 11.03 29.95 -25.60
C PHE A 587 11.66 31.15 -26.33
N GLY A 588 12.89 31.51 -25.94
CA GLY A 588 13.65 32.65 -26.46
C GLY A 588 13.31 34.06 -25.97
N GLU A 589 12.28 34.27 -25.12
CA GLU A 589 11.99 35.57 -24.49
C GLU A 589 12.85 35.84 -23.25
N ASP A 590 13.05 34.82 -22.41
CA ASP A 590 13.85 34.94 -21.17
C ASP A 590 15.16 34.16 -21.22
N ALA A 591 15.51 33.61 -22.38
CA ALA A 591 16.79 32.92 -22.56
C ALA A 591 17.97 33.88 -22.33
N THR A 592 19.03 33.38 -21.70
CA THR A 592 20.24 34.17 -21.41
C THR A 592 21.51 33.52 -21.97
N ASP A 593 22.56 34.33 -22.10
CA ASP A 593 23.91 33.99 -22.56
C ASP A 593 24.85 34.10 -21.35
N PRO A 594 25.05 33.02 -20.56
CA PRO A 594 25.78 33.10 -19.29
C PRO A 594 27.28 33.34 -19.46
N ASP A 595 27.86 32.95 -20.60
CA ASP A 595 29.32 33.02 -20.82
C ASP A 595 29.76 34.17 -21.77
N GLY A 596 28.81 34.80 -22.44
CA GLY A 596 28.95 36.00 -23.25
C GLY A 596 29.47 35.74 -24.66
N ASP A 597 29.36 34.51 -25.18
CA ASP A 597 29.84 34.15 -26.50
C ASP A 597 28.84 34.46 -27.64
N GLY A 598 27.59 34.74 -27.29
CA GLY A 598 26.50 35.08 -28.19
C GLY A 598 25.48 33.96 -28.42
N LEU A 599 25.72 32.76 -27.88
CA LEU A 599 24.78 31.65 -27.80
C LEU A 599 24.03 31.70 -26.46
N TYR A 600 22.82 31.14 -26.43
CA TYR A 600 21.88 31.29 -25.32
C TYR A 600 21.63 29.92 -24.68
N GLU A 601 22.60 29.42 -23.92
CA GLU A 601 22.58 28.07 -23.32
C GLU A 601 21.54 27.92 -22.20
N ASP A 602 21.23 29.01 -21.49
CA ASP A 602 20.11 29.08 -20.54
C ASP A 602 18.83 29.35 -21.33
N VAL A 603 18.36 28.31 -22.04
CA VAL A 603 17.19 28.36 -22.94
C VAL A 603 15.91 28.63 -22.17
N ASN A 604 15.82 28.15 -20.92
CA ASN A 604 14.63 28.25 -20.09
C ASN A 604 14.61 29.50 -19.17
N GLY A 605 15.72 30.25 -19.09
CA GLY A 605 15.82 31.52 -18.38
C GLY A 605 15.89 31.38 -16.85
N ASN A 606 16.38 30.24 -16.34
CA ASN A 606 16.52 29.98 -14.90
C ASN A 606 17.89 30.38 -14.33
N GLU A 607 18.73 31.07 -15.12
CA GLU A 607 20.10 31.49 -14.79
C GLU A 607 21.08 30.29 -14.58
N GLN A 608 20.71 29.10 -15.03
CA GLN A 608 21.55 27.90 -15.00
C GLN A 608 21.64 27.30 -16.41
N ILE A 609 22.69 26.52 -16.65
CA ILE A 609 22.82 25.68 -17.85
C ILE A 609 22.63 24.25 -17.35
N ASP A 610 21.45 23.69 -17.55
CA ASP A 610 21.06 22.38 -17.04
C ASP A 610 20.16 21.57 -18.00
N PHE A 611 19.86 20.33 -17.63
CA PHE A 611 19.06 19.44 -18.48
C PHE A 611 17.67 20.00 -18.88
N PRO A 612 16.99 20.80 -18.03
CA PRO A 612 15.84 21.60 -18.44
C PRO A 612 16.04 22.47 -19.70
N ASP A 613 17.22 23.04 -19.94
CA ASP A 613 17.52 23.81 -21.15
C ASP A 613 17.55 22.94 -22.41
N VAL A 614 18.17 21.77 -22.30
CA VAL A 614 18.19 20.75 -23.37
C VAL A 614 16.77 20.36 -23.76
N ASN A 615 15.92 20.12 -22.75
CA ASN A 615 14.53 19.77 -22.98
C ASN A 615 13.72 20.95 -23.56
N ALA A 616 13.98 22.19 -23.10
CA ALA A 616 13.34 23.38 -23.63
C ALA A 616 13.69 23.62 -25.11
N LEU A 617 14.96 23.42 -25.49
CA LEU A 617 15.38 23.48 -26.88
C LEU A 617 14.72 22.36 -27.69
N PHE A 618 14.83 21.11 -27.24
CA PHE A 618 14.27 19.93 -27.92
C PHE A 618 12.77 20.07 -28.25
N GLN A 619 11.99 20.58 -27.31
CA GLN A 619 10.54 20.78 -27.51
C GLN A 619 10.21 21.87 -28.55
N ASN A 620 11.15 22.78 -28.80
CA ASN A 620 10.94 23.96 -29.64
C ASN A 620 11.82 24.01 -30.89
N THR A 621 12.73 23.04 -31.10
CA THR A 621 13.62 22.94 -32.25
C THR A 621 12.88 23.09 -33.59
N SER A 622 11.69 22.51 -33.72
CA SER A 622 10.88 22.60 -34.95
C SER A 622 10.17 23.96 -35.17
N ASN A 623 10.26 24.87 -34.21
CA ASN A 623 9.47 26.11 -34.14
C ASN A 623 10.35 27.39 -34.08
N THR A 624 11.67 27.29 -34.23
CA THR A 624 12.58 28.42 -34.21
C THR A 624 13.62 28.38 -35.34
N ASP A 625 13.99 29.55 -35.84
CA ASP A 625 15.13 29.76 -36.75
C ASP A 625 16.12 30.78 -36.12
N ASP A 626 16.10 30.90 -34.79
CA ASP A 626 16.90 31.90 -34.07
C ASP A 626 18.32 31.37 -33.84
N THR A 627 19.27 31.90 -34.61
CA THR A 627 20.69 31.49 -34.61
C THR A 627 21.42 31.73 -33.28
N ARG A 628 20.73 32.21 -32.23
CA ARG A 628 21.25 32.20 -30.85
C ARG A 628 21.22 30.82 -30.21
N PHE A 629 20.52 29.86 -30.82
CA PHE A 629 20.42 28.47 -30.39
C PHE A 629 21.09 27.49 -31.37
N ASP A 630 21.91 28.01 -32.30
CA ASP A 630 22.75 27.26 -33.25
C ASP A 630 24.08 26.95 -32.54
N PHE A 631 24.05 25.94 -31.67
CA PHE A 631 25.16 25.54 -30.81
C PHE A 631 26.24 24.77 -31.56
N ASP A 632 25.92 24.15 -32.69
CA ASP A 632 26.89 23.43 -33.52
C ASP A 632 27.54 24.28 -34.64
N GLU A 633 27.11 25.54 -34.76
CA GLU A 633 27.56 26.56 -35.71
C GLU A 633 27.38 26.17 -37.19
N ASP A 634 26.42 25.31 -37.51
CA ASP A 634 26.17 24.85 -38.88
C ASP A 634 25.27 25.79 -39.69
N GLY A 635 24.57 26.70 -39.00
CA GLY A 635 23.74 27.76 -39.57
C GLY A 635 22.24 27.46 -39.60
N ASP A 636 21.81 26.28 -39.18
CA ASP A 636 20.42 25.90 -38.93
C ASP A 636 20.20 25.67 -37.41
N VAL A 637 18.94 25.57 -36.94
CA VAL A 637 18.64 25.18 -35.55
C VAL A 637 17.86 23.87 -35.59
N ASP A 638 18.52 22.76 -35.29
CA ASP A 638 17.97 21.42 -35.38
C ASP A 638 18.33 20.49 -34.19
N LEU A 639 18.24 19.17 -34.38
CA LEU A 639 18.51 18.22 -33.30
C LEU A 639 20.00 18.11 -32.98
N ASP A 640 20.89 18.47 -33.91
CA ASP A 640 22.33 18.48 -33.67
C ASP A 640 22.71 19.60 -32.68
N ASP A 641 21.94 20.69 -32.62
CA ASP A 641 22.04 21.72 -31.57
C ASP A 641 21.59 21.24 -30.19
N VAL A 642 20.52 20.44 -30.15
CA VAL A 642 20.05 19.80 -28.91
C VAL A 642 21.11 18.86 -28.36
N LEU A 643 21.75 18.09 -29.24
CA LEU A 643 22.86 17.21 -28.86
C LEU A 643 24.07 18.01 -28.36
N THR A 644 24.38 19.13 -29.02
CA THR A 644 25.51 19.97 -28.64
C THR A 644 25.27 20.65 -27.29
N LEU A 645 24.06 21.18 -27.04
CA LEU A 645 23.67 21.71 -25.72
C LEU A 645 23.65 20.61 -24.65
N PHE A 646 23.24 19.39 -24.99
CA PHE A 646 23.29 18.23 -24.09
C PHE A 646 24.72 17.85 -23.70
N GLU A 647 25.71 18.04 -24.58
CA GLU A 647 27.12 17.78 -24.24
C GLU A 647 27.74 18.85 -23.31
N MET A 648 27.06 20.00 -23.12
CA MET A 648 27.50 21.09 -22.25
C MET A 648 27.04 20.94 -20.79
N VAL A 649 26.02 20.12 -20.51
CA VAL A 649 25.39 19.95 -19.18
C VAL A 649 25.88 18.76 -18.37
#